data_AF-V9E1B4-F1
#
_entry.id   AF-V9E1B4-F1
#
_cell.length_a   1.000
_cell.length_b   1.000
_cell.length_c   1.000
_cell.angle_alpha   90.00
_cell.angle_beta   90.00
_cell.angle_gamma   90.00
#
_symmetry.space_group_name_H-M   'P 1'
#
loop_
_entity.id
_entity.type
_entity.pdbx_description
1 polymer ?
#
loop_
_entity_poly.entity_id
_entity_poly.type
_entity_poly.pdbx_seq_one_letter_code
_entity_poly.pdbx_strand_id
1 'polypeptide(L)'
;MVRHPQLQTSLLRPLFILLLSVFAYATYVTSYTATFSTSSASSSSKFSVEAPESVAPDPVCLSDNGEFSCSAPPPAPAPVPPVDPHERHIMFVSIAIKGHAQPLLRVASEMKERGYRVSFATHDSGREWAHAYGVPFLSAGAFPISAEDLRVKLRAMTRDASNFRGILTMFNDIYVRAARPMFDALLPKLENNGTNTNVPDLLVMDIASVGAQDLAHKLKIPYILNSPSLLFDLGGAPSYVPAWGTGFSENMSLWNRCMNILFPRLLSVALTPPFMELNKMRYELDLPPFRSQHDLFKGARVILNTAFGLEHPQPLSPLVDAVGPIMPVPGGNASKLERQPLPSALLSWLDASIDSTPSLRLRQRSASHRAKSTEHDLETAAGGVVYLNLGTMAYIDAWQAQALVEGLLMGPEDPPVKVLWILPTDQRGILPPALPPSLVVKPPSSSLSNLEILSHPAVRLVVSHCGMVSAQEALVMGKPLLCIPFLVDQPDVAARVEDSGAGISLDKNLLSGPYVHGAVSELLTNSSYTRAARKVGTLLERAGGTNRAIDVIDAALRLGFDHLATLNLTAPWHKTALLDVWAVYAALICLLAVFVRVQWLLLYFLVSESFSLLCNLILGPPLPLTSMAEGYDEEYEDDAEGIEGNSGGSDTSQPTN
;
A
#
# COMPACT_ATOMS: atom_id res chain seq x y z
N MET A 1 -4.29 24.25 59.16
CA MET A 1 -3.13 23.33 59.06
C MET A 1 -3.64 22.06 58.40
N VAL A 2 -3.21 21.57 57.23
CA VAL A 2 -2.07 21.84 56.34
C VAL A 2 -2.52 21.47 54.92
N ARG A 3 -2.19 22.28 53.91
CA ARG A 3 -2.24 21.92 52.48
C ARG A 3 -0.90 21.29 52.09
N HIS A 4 -0.92 20.17 51.36
CA HIS A 4 0.26 19.61 50.69
C HIS A 4 0.06 19.59 49.17
N PRO A 5 1.05 20.06 48.38
CA PRO A 5 1.09 19.90 46.92
C PRO A 5 2.10 18.81 46.53
N GLN A 6 1.65 17.77 45.82
CA GLN A 6 2.51 16.89 45.03
C GLN A 6 1.73 16.36 43.82
N LEU A 7 1.67 17.15 42.75
CA LEU A 7 1.12 16.73 41.46
C LEU A 7 1.68 17.64 40.37
N GLN A 8 2.98 17.56 40.09
CA GLN A 8 3.56 18.23 38.91
C GLN A 8 4.86 17.65 38.33
N THR A 9 5.43 16.55 38.85
CA THR A 9 6.75 16.05 38.41
C THR A 9 6.75 14.77 37.55
N SER A 10 5.60 14.16 37.26
CA SER A 10 5.55 12.88 36.51
C SER A 10 5.45 13.01 34.97
N LEU A 11 5.08 14.18 34.43
CA LEU A 11 4.91 14.42 32.98
C LEU A 11 6.16 15.00 32.30
N LEU A 12 7.09 15.60 33.05
CA LEU A 12 8.28 16.25 32.50
C LEU A 12 9.36 15.25 32.06
N ARG A 13 9.50 14.11 32.75
CA ARG A 13 10.49 13.06 32.40
C ARG A 13 10.26 12.44 31.01
N PRO A 14 9.06 11.97 30.62
CA PRO A 14 8.84 11.43 29.29
C PRO A 14 8.95 12.50 28.20
N LEU A 15 8.56 13.75 28.48
CA LEU A 15 8.71 14.87 27.55
C LEU A 15 10.19 15.22 27.30
N PHE A 16 11.03 15.15 28.34
CA PHE A 16 12.47 15.38 28.25
C PHE A 16 13.20 14.26 27.49
N ILE A 17 12.75 13.00 27.65
CA ILE A 17 13.25 11.85 26.88
C ILE A 17 12.86 11.95 25.40
N LEU A 18 11.64 12.43 25.11
CA LEU A 18 11.19 12.72 23.74
C LEU A 18 12.02 13.85 23.10
N LEU A 19 12.30 14.92 23.85
CA LEU A 19 13.13 16.03 23.37
C LEU A 19 14.59 15.61 23.13
N LEU A 20 15.16 14.78 24.02
CA LEU A 20 16.51 14.22 23.84
C LEU A 20 16.60 13.27 22.65
N SER A 21 15.56 12.47 22.39
CA SER A 21 15.54 11.58 21.22
C SER A 21 15.35 12.34 19.90
N VAL A 22 14.59 13.43 19.89
CA VAL A 22 14.50 14.34 18.74
C VAL A 22 15.82 15.07 18.51
N PHE A 23 16.52 15.51 19.56
CA PHE A 23 17.83 16.14 19.44
C PHE A 23 18.91 15.16 18.98
N ALA A 24 18.90 13.92 19.49
CA ALA A 24 19.80 12.85 19.05
C ALA A 24 19.54 12.44 17.59
N TYR A 25 18.29 12.47 17.15
CA TYR A 25 17.94 12.22 15.74
C TYR A 25 18.40 13.38 14.85
N ALA A 26 18.21 14.63 15.27
CA ALA A 26 18.68 15.81 14.54
C ALA A 26 20.21 15.82 14.40
N THR A 27 20.96 15.49 15.46
CA THR A 27 22.43 15.38 15.41
C THR A 27 22.90 14.20 14.56
N TYR A 28 22.20 13.06 14.60
CA TYR A 28 22.47 11.91 13.73
C TYR A 28 22.28 12.24 12.24
N VAL A 29 21.21 12.95 11.88
CA VAL A 29 20.95 13.40 10.50
C VAL A 29 22.03 14.37 10.02
N THR A 30 22.49 15.29 10.88
CA THR A 30 23.59 16.21 10.52
C THR A 30 24.96 15.53 10.42
N SER A 31 25.22 14.48 11.21
CA SER A 31 26.46 13.70 11.11
C SER A 31 26.51 12.82 9.86
N TYR A 32 25.35 12.37 9.34
CA TYR A 32 25.24 11.62 8.10
C TYR A 32 25.48 12.50 6.85
N THR A 33 25.07 13.77 6.92
CA THR A 33 25.37 14.74 5.84
C THR A 33 26.84 15.17 5.81
N ALA A 34 27.54 15.18 6.96
CA ALA A 34 28.95 15.56 7.05
C ALA A 34 29.93 14.48 6.57
N THR A 35 29.50 13.21 6.50
CA THR A 35 30.34 12.11 5.98
C THR A 35 30.35 12.02 4.45
N PHE A 36 29.46 12.74 3.75
CA PHE A 36 29.46 12.83 2.29
C PHE A 36 30.35 13.95 1.73
N SER A 37 30.86 14.86 2.58
CA SER A 37 31.71 15.97 2.15
C SER A 37 33.23 15.68 2.17
N THR A 38 33.67 14.51 2.62
CA THR A 38 35.12 14.23 2.80
C THR A 38 35.66 12.97 2.12
N SER A 39 34.90 12.29 1.25
CA SER A 39 35.43 11.14 0.46
C SER A 39 35.58 11.37 -1.05
N SER A 40 35.30 12.56 -1.57
CA SER A 40 35.48 12.87 -3.01
C SER A 40 36.90 13.32 -3.39
N ALA A 41 37.92 12.74 -2.76
CA ALA A 41 39.32 12.98 -3.10
C ALA A 41 40.14 11.67 -3.11
N SER A 42 39.77 10.75 -4.01
CA SER A 42 40.70 9.83 -4.71
C SER A 42 39.93 8.73 -5.45
N SER A 43 39.76 8.91 -6.76
CA SER A 43 39.90 7.87 -7.79
C SER A 43 39.23 8.37 -9.07
N SER A 44 40.06 8.86 -9.99
CA SER A 44 39.71 9.07 -11.38
C SER A 44 39.52 7.70 -12.05
N SER A 45 38.29 7.34 -12.38
CA SER A 45 38.03 6.43 -13.49
C SER A 45 36.76 6.85 -14.21
N LYS A 46 36.89 7.00 -15.53
CA LYS A 46 35.86 7.50 -16.45
C LYS A 46 34.68 6.53 -16.49
N PHE A 47 33.48 7.00 -16.15
CA PHE A 47 32.23 6.41 -16.63
C PHE A 47 31.26 7.55 -16.94
N SER A 48 31.16 7.86 -18.24
CA SER A 48 30.19 8.80 -18.79
C SER A 48 28.86 8.07 -18.85
N VAL A 49 27.93 8.43 -17.96
CA VAL A 49 26.51 8.16 -18.18
C VAL A 49 26.05 9.19 -19.19
N GLU A 50 25.77 8.76 -20.42
CA GLU A 50 25.04 9.56 -21.39
C GLU A 50 23.68 9.91 -20.78
N ALA A 51 23.56 11.16 -20.34
CA ALA A 51 22.28 11.77 -20.02
C ALA A 51 21.40 11.73 -21.28
N PRO A 52 20.08 11.51 -21.17
CA PRO A 52 19.19 11.89 -22.26
C PRO A 52 19.48 13.36 -22.58
N GLU A 53 19.65 13.67 -23.87
CA GLU A 53 20.01 15.01 -24.37
C GLU A 53 19.42 16.08 -23.46
N SER A 54 20.32 16.84 -22.83
CA SER A 54 19.96 17.97 -22.00
C SER A 54 18.93 18.79 -22.74
N VAL A 55 17.73 18.92 -22.16
CA VAL A 55 16.89 20.07 -22.44
C VAL A 55 17.82 21.27 -22.32
N ALA A 56 18.08 21.92 -23.46
CA ALA A 56 18.91 23.10 -23.51
C ALA A 56 18.44 24.04 -22.39
N PRO A 57 19.35 24.72 -21.67
CA PRO A 57 18.92 25.72 -20.70
C PRO A 57 17.91 26.63 -21.39
N ASP A 58 16.75 26.86 -20.76
CA ASP A 58 15.75 27.81 -21.27
C ASP A 58 16.51 29.04 -21.77
N PRO A 59 16.33 29.48 -23.03
CA PRO A 59 17.01 30.65 -23.50
C PRO A 59 16.57 31.81 -22.61
N VAL A 60 17.48 32.24 -21.73
CA VAL A 60 17.33 33.47 -20.97
C VAL A 60 17.14 34.55 -22.02
N CYS A 61 15.93 35.08 -22.09
CA CYS A 61 15.59 36.19 -22.98
C CYS A 61 16.34 37.42 -22.50
N LEU A 62 17.57 37.60 -22.98
CA LEU A 62 18.33 38.82 -22.82
C LEU A 62 17.74 39.85 -23.80
N SER A 63 17.21 40.94 -23.25
CA SER A 63 16.73 42.05 -24.06
C SER A 63 17.93 42.89 -24.51
N ASP A 64 18.38 42.69 -25.75
CA ASP A 64 19.13 43.71 -26.46
C ASP A 64 18.24 44.25 -27.59
N ASN A 65 17.82 45.50 -27.44
CA ASN A 65 17.30 46.37 -28.49
C ASN A 65 16.00 45.95 -29.23
N GLY A 66 14.92 45.68 -28.49
CA GLY A 66 13.56 46.00 -28.96
C GLY A 66 12.91 45.07 -30.00
N GLU A 67 13.51 43.94 -30.38
CA GLU A 67 12.86 42.93 -31.23
C GLU A 67 12.79 41.56 -30.52
N PHE A 68 11.56 41.05 -30.34
CA PHE A 68 11.31 39.72 -29.79
C PHE A 68 11.48 38.66 -30.87
N SER A 69 12.54 37.84 -30.79
CA SER A 69 12.69 36.64 -31.62
C SER A 69 13.00 35.43 -30.73
N CYS A 70 11.97 34.64 -30.41
CA CYS A 70 12.14 33.31 -29.83
C CYS A 70 12.38 32.30 -30.96
N SER A 71 13.46 31.54 -30.90
CA SER A 71 13.67 30.37 -31.76
C SER A 71 12.54 29.35 -31.51
N ALA A 72 11.80 29.02 -32.57
CA ALA A 72 10.73 28.02 -32.49
C ALA A 72 11.30 26.66 -32.03
N PRO A 73 10.59 25.93 -31.15
CA PRO A 73 10.99 24.58 -30.78
C PRO A 73 11.08 23.69 -32.04
N PRO A 74 11.96 22.68 -32.04
CA PRO A 74 12.09 21.78 -33.18
C PRO A 74 10.73 21.14 -33.51
N PRO A 75 10.40 20.97 -34.80
CA PRO A 75 9.13 20.37 -35.21
C PRO A 75 9.00 18.97 -34.61
N ALA A 76 7.83 18.67 -34.05
CA ALA A 76 7.53 17.36 -33.50
C ALA A 76 7.83 16.27 -34.55
N PRO A 77 8.45 15.14 -34.16
CA PRO A 77 8.73 14.05 -35.08
C PRO A 77 7.45 13.63 -35.81
N ALA A 78 7.56 13.35 -37.11
CA ALA A 78 6.42 12.97 -37.93
C ALA A 78 5.67 11.79 -37.28
N PRO A 79 4.33 11.82 -37.22
CA PRO A 79 3.56 10.73 -36.61
C PRO A 79 3.88 9.43 -37.33
N VAL A 80 4.39 8.45 -36.59
CA VAL A 80 4.57 7.07 -37.06
C VAL A 80 3.21 6.59 -37.57
N PRO A 81 3.12 5.97 -38.77
CA PRO A 81 1.86 5.46 -39.28
C PRO A 81 1.21 4.56 -38.22
N PRO A 82 -0.12 4.66 -37.99
CA PRO A 82 -0.79 3.90 -36.95
C PRO A 82 -0.70 2.41 -37.28
N VAL A 83 0.20 1.71 -36.60
CA VAL A 83 0.24 0.25 -36.60
C VAL A 83 -1.01 -0.23 -35.90
N ASP A 84 -1.73 -1.18 -36.51
CA ASP A 84 -2.89 -1.80 -35.89
C ASP A 84 -2.45 -2.46 -34.57
N PRO A 85 -2.99 -2.08 -33.41
CA PRO A 85 -2.58 -2.68 -32.15
C PRO A 85 -2.94 -4.17 -32.05
N HIS A 86 -3.80 -4.70 -32.93
CA HIS A 86 -4.03 -6.14 -33.02
C HIS A 86 -2.82 -6.91 -33.54
N GLU A 87 -1.92 -6.24 -34.28
CA GLU A 87 -0.65 -6.83 -34.75
C GLU A 87 0.43 -6.80 -33.65
N ARG A 88 0.28 -5.93 -32.64
CA ARG A 88 1.21 -5.82 -31.50
C ARG A 88 1.02 -6.95 -30.51
N HIS A 89 2.14 -7.45 -29.98
CA HIS A 89 2.15 -8.55 -29.04
C HIS A 89 2.11 -8.05 -27.59
N ILE A 90 1.08 -8.44 -26.85
CA ILE A 90 0.93 -8.15 -25.43
C ILE A 90 1.23 -9.42 -24.64
N MET A 91 2.17 -9.34 -23.70
CA MET A 91 2.45 -10.47 -22.82
C MET A 91 1.99 -10.18 -21.40
N PHE A 92 1.12 -11.04 -20.90
CA PHE A 92 0.68 -11.03 -19.52
C PHE A 92 1.63 -11.87 -18.66
N VAL A 93 2.00 -11.40 -17.46
CA VAL A 93 2.93 -12.13 -16.60
C VAL A 93 2.41 -12.19 -15.16
N SER A 94 2.35 -13.39 -14.59
CA SER A 94 1.93 -13.58 -13.19
C SER A 94 2.70 -14.71 -12.52
N ILE A 95 2.93 -14.58 -11.21
CA ILE A 95 3.27 -15.72 -10.36
C ILE A 95 2.14 -16.77 -10.38
N ALA A 96 2.47 -18.04 -10.09
CA ALA A 96 1.51 -19.14 -10.12
C ALA A 96 0.68 -19.24 -8.83
N ILE A 97 0.09 -18.11 -8.43
CA ILE A 97 -0.89 -18.03 -7.34
C ILE A 97 -2.21 -17.56 -7.94
N LYS A 98 -3.27 -18.35 -7.74
CA LYS A 98 -4.55 -18.16 -8.45
C LYS A 98 -5.14 -16.76 -8.27
N GLY A 99 -5.06 -16.19 -7.06
CA GLY A 99 -5.56 -14.83 -6.79
C GLY A 99 -4.86 -13.71 -7.58
N HIS A 100 -3.60 -13.93 -7.98
CA HIS A 100 -2.82 -13.00 -8.81
C HIS A 100 -3.03 -13.28 -10.31
N ALA A 101 -3.02 -14.55 -10.70
CA ALA A 101 -3.11 -14.93 -12.11
C ALA A 101 -4.51 -14.76 -12.69
N GLN A 102 -5.57 -15.03 -11.92
CA GLN A 102 -6.95 -15.08 -12.42
C GLN A 102 -7.45 -13.75 -13.01
N PRO A 103 -7.25 -12.57 -12.39
CA PRO A 103 -7.60 -11.30 -13.02
C PRO A 103 -6.91 -11.11 -14.38
N LEU A 104 -5.61 -11.34 -14.46
CA LEU A 104 -4.87 -11.19 -15.72
C LEU A 104 -5.29 -12.22 -16.78
N LEU A 105 -5.63 -13.45 -16.39
CA LEU A 105 -6.16 -14.46 -17.30
C LEU A 105 -7.52 -14.05 -17.89
N ARG A 106 -8.41 -13.46 -17.08
CA ARG A 106 -9.70 -12.93 -17.55
C ARG A 106 -9.48 -11.83 -18.60
N VAL A 107 -8.58 -10.89 -18.34
CA VAL A 107 -8.24 -9.80 -19.29
C VAL A 107 -7.59 -10.35 -20.56
N ALA A 108 -6.57 -11.20 -20.43
CA ALA A 108 -5.85 -11.78 -21.57
C ALA A 108 -6.77 -12.61 -22.47
N SER A 109 -7.68 -13.40 -21.87
CA SER A 109 -8.66 -14.21 -22.60
C SER A 109 -9.61 -13.33 -23.42
N GLU A 110 -10.15 -12.28 -22.82
CA GLU A 110 -11.04 -11.34 -23.49
C GLU A 110 -10.33 -10.55 -24.60
N MET A 111 -9.09 -10.07 -24.35
CA MET A 111 -8.30 -9.42 -25.41
C MET A 111 -8.01 -10.36 -26.57
N LYS A 112 -7.72 -11.64 -26.30
CA LYS A 112 -7.57 -12.63 -27.37
C LYS A 112 -8.84 -12.77 -28.22
N GLU A 113 -10.01 -12.83 -27.57
CA GLU A 113 -11.30 -12.90 -28.28
C GLU A 113 -11.57 -11.65 -29.13
N ARG A 114 -11.05 -10.49 -28.72
CA ARG A 114 -11.08 -9.24 -29.51
C ARG A 114 -10.03 -9.16 -30.60
N GLY A 115 -9.25 -10.22 -30.83
CA GLY A 115 -8.27 -10.30 -31.92
C GLY A 115 -6.88 -9.75 -31.58
N TYR A 116 -6.60 -9.36 -30.33
CA TYR A 116 -5.25 -8.97 -29.93
C TYR A 116 -4.33 -10.20 -29.89
N ARG A 117 -3.08 -10.02 -30.34
CA ARG A 117 -2.04 -11.03 -30.16
C ARG A 117 -1.57 -11.01 -28.71
N VAL A 118 -1.95 -12.03 -27.95
CA VAL A 118 -1.60 -12.15 -26.52
C VAL A 118 -0.84 -13.43 -26.21
N SER A 119 -0.03 -13.38 -25.16
CA SER A 119 0.53 -14.55 -24.49
C SER A 119 0.45 -14.40 -22.97
N PHE A 120 0.52 -15.50 -22.25
CA PHE A 120 0.47 -15.53 -20.79
C PHE A 120 1.66 -16.31 -20.23
N ALA A 121 2.57 -15.59 -19.57
CA ALA A 121 3.72 -16.14 -18.89
C ALA A 121 3.40 -16.40 -17.41
N THR A 122 3.59 -17.66 -16.98
CA THR A 122 3.54 -18.02 -15.56
C THR A 122 4.39 -19.26 -15.32
N HIS A 123 4.55 -19.67 -14.07
CA HIS A 123 5.31 -20.86 -13.73
C HIS A 123 4.61 -22.12 -14.26
N ASP A 124 5.35 -23.21 -14.42
CA ASP A 124 4.82 -24.44 -15.04
C ASP A 124 3.57 -25.00 -14.35
N SER A 125 3.42 -24.78 -13.04
CA SER A 125 2.24 -25.16 -12.27
C SER A 125 0.95 -24.42 -12.67
N GLY A 126 1.06 -23.25 -13.32
CA GLY A 126 -0.07 -22.46 -13.82
C GLY A 126 -0.43 -22.72 -15.29
N ARG A 127 0.26 -23.64 -15.97
CA ARG A 127 0.07 -23.96 -17.40
C ARG A 127 -1.37 -24.29 -17.77
N GLU A 128 -2.02 -25.13 -16.97
CA GLU A 128 -3.40 -25.56 -17.21
C GLU A 128 -4.38 -24.39 -17.16
N TRP A 129 -4.10 -23.35 -16.36
CA TRP A 129 -4.94 -22.17 -16.30
C TRP A 129 -4.88 -21.40 -17.62
N ALA A 130 -3.69 -21.13 -18.15
CA ALA A 130 -3.55 -20.46 -19.45
C ALA A 130 -4.28 -21.23 -20.57
N HIS A 131 -4.13 -22.55 -20.62
CA HIS A 131 -4.85 -23.40 -21.59
C HIS A 131 -6.37 -23.37 -21.41
N ALA A 132 -6.87 -23.43 -20.17
CA ALA A 132 -8.31 -23.38 -19.88
C ALA A 132 -8.94 -22.05 -20.33
N TYR A 133 -8.23 -20.93 -20.16
CA TYR A 133 -8.66 -19.61 -20.64
C TYR A 133 -8.38 -19.40 -22.14
N GLY A 134 -7.83 -20.40 -22.82
CA GLY A 134 -7.54 -20.36 -24.25
C GLY A 134 -6.42 -19.40 -24.63
N VAL A 135 -5.52 -19.04 -23.70
CA VAL A 135 -4.42 -18.09 -23.94
C VAL A 135 -3.11 -18.85 -24.20
N PRO A 136 -2.27 -18.44 -25.18
CA PRO A 136 -0.96 -19.07 -25.41
C PRO A 136 -0.07 -18.99 -24.18
N PHE A 137 0.34 -20.16 -23.67
CA PHE A 137 1.18 -20.27 -22.47
C PHE A 137 2.67 -20.10 -22.78
N LEU A 138 3.36 -19.34 -21.94
CA LEU A 138 4.82 -19.26 -21.89
C LEU A 138 5.33 -19.68 -20.50
N SER A 139 6.23 -20.64 -20.46
CA SER A 139 6.82 -21.07 -19.18
C SER A 139 7.78 -20.02 -18.63
N ALA A 140 7.53 -19.59 -17.39
CA ALA A 140 8.45 -18.81 -16.56
C ALA A 140 9.27 -19.70 -15.61
N GLY A 141 9.42 -20.99 -15.95
CA GLY A 141 10.14 -21.97 -15.14
C GLY A 141 9.30 -22.60 -14.02
N ALA A 142 9.94 -23.44 -13.22
CA ALA A 142 9.31 -24.05 -12.05
C ALA A 142 9.13 -23.01 -10.94
N PHE A 143 8.00 -23.09 -10.21
CA PHE A 143 7.83 -22.27 -9.01
C PHE A 143 8.88 -22.72 -7.97
N PRO A 144 9.66 -21.80 -7.38
CA PRO A 144 10.83 -22.15 -6.57
C PRO A 144 10.50 -22.80 -5.23
N ILE A 145 9.21 -22.91 -4.89
CA ILE A 145 8.72 -23.45 -3.63
C ILE A 145 7.82 -24.63 -3.96
N SER A 146 8.07 -25.77 -3.32
CA SER A 146 7.20 -26.92 -3.48
C SER A 146 5.79 -26.62 -2.98
N ALA A 147 4.79 -27.33 -3.52
CA ALA A 147 3.41 -27.16 -3.05
C ALA A 147 3.29 -27.44 -1.54
N GLU A 148 4.08 -28.38 -1.01
CA GLU A 148 4.05 -28.72 0.41
C GLU A 148 4.68 -27.63 1.29
N ASP A 149 5.86 -27.12 0.92
CA ASP A 149 6.50 -26.02 1.66
C ASP A 149 5.62 -24.77 1.65
N LEU A 150 4.96 -24.49 0.52
CA LEU A 150 4.00 -23.39 0.42
C LEU A 150 2.84 -23.58 1.40
N ARG A 151 2.27 -24.79 1.50
CA ARG A 151 1.21 -25.11 2.47
C ARG A 151 1.66 -24.92 3.91
N VAL A 152 2.86 -25.42 4.26
CA VAL A 152 3.43 -25.26 5.61
C VAL A 152 3.55 -23.79 5.98
N LYS A 153 4.07 -22.96 5.07
CA LYS A 153 4.19 -21.51 5.27
C LYS A 153 2.82 -20.84 5.40
N LEU A 154 1.87 -21.15 4.52
CA LEU A 154 0.51 -20.60 4.57
C LEU A 154 -0.21 -20.96 5.87
N ARG A 155 -0.06 -22.20 6.35
CA ARG A 155 -0.62 -22.63 7.63
C ARG A 155 0.00 -21.88 8.81
N ALA A 156 1.32 -21.70 8.80
CA ALA A 156 2.02 -20.94 9.83
C ALA A 156 1.55 -19.47 9.85
N MET A 157 1.47 -18.83 8.69
CA MET A 157 0.96 -17.45 8.57
C MET A 157 -0.49 -17.33 9.00
N THR A 158 -1.33 -18.30 8.65
CA THR A 158 -2.76 -18.26 9.02
C THR A 158 -2.95 -18.34 10.53
N ARG A 159 -2.08 -19.08 11.24
CA ARG A 159 -2.13 -19.20 12.70
C ARG A 159 -1.46 -18.05 13.45
N ASP A 160 -0.60 -17.29 12.78
CA ASP A 160 0.07 -16.15 13.40
C ASP A 160 -0.96 -15.04 13.71
N ALA A 161 -0.92 -14.50 14.93
CA ALA A 161 -1.76 -13.37 15.32
C ALA A 161 -1.29 -12.07 14.65
N SER A 162 -0.02 -11.99 14.24
CA SER A 162 0.59 -10.81 13.63
C SER A 162 0.46 -10.82 12.12
N ASN A 163 -0.35 -9.92 11.58
CA ASN A 163 -0.44 -9.70 10.13
C ASN A 163 0.92 -9.27 9.52
N PHE A 164 1.70 -8.48 10.29
CA PHE A 164 3.03 -8.00 9.90
C PHE A 164 3.99 -9.13 9.52
N ARG A 165 4.05 -10.20 10.32
CA ARG A 165 4.90 -11.36 10.05
C ARG A 165 4.46 -12.10 8.79
N GLY A 166 3.15 -12.22 8.58
CA GLY A 166 2.57 -12.79 7.36
C GLY A 166 2.96 -12.02 6.10
N ILE A 167 2.91 -10.68 6.14
CA ILE A 167 3.35 -9.81 5.04
C ILE A 167 4.83 -10.06 4.72
N LEU A 168 5.70 -10.10 5.73
CA LEU A 168 7.13 -10.36 5.55
C LEU A 168 7.39 -11.75 4.96
N THR A 169 6.69 -12.78 5.43
CA THR A 169 6.81 -14.13 4.86
C THR A 169 6.34 -14.15 3.41
N MET A 170 5.20 -13.54 3.05
CA MET A 170 4.77 -13.49 1.65
C MET A 170 5.79 -12.78 0.75
N PHE A 171 6.34 -11.65 1.19
CA PHE A 171 7.31 -10.92 0.39
C PHE A 171 8.66 -11.64 0.28
N ASN A 172 9.29 -11.99 1.40
CA ASN A 172 10.63 -12.57 1.43
C ASN A 172 10.65 -14.00 0.91
N ASP A 173 9.72 -14.82 1.39
CA ASP A 173 9.79 -16.26 1.19
C ASP A 173 9.08 -16.73 -0.08
N ILE A 174 8.24 -15.89 -0.69
CA ILE A 174 7.45 -16.22 -1.88
C ILE A 174 7.81 -15.29 -3.04
N TYR A 175 7.60 -13.98 -2.91
CA TYR A 175 7.78 -13.06 -4.03
C TYR A 175 9.24 -12.87 -4.44
N VAL A 176 10.13 -12.58 -3.49
CA VAL A 176 11.56 -12.40 -3.77
C VAL A 176 12.18 -13.68 -4.31
N ARG A 177 11.84 -14.85 -3.70
CA ARG A 177 12.33 -16.14 -4.18
C ARG A 177 11.90 -16.47 -5.62
N ALA A 178 10.73 -16.00 -6.05
CA ALA A 178 10.22 -16.19 -7.41
C ALA A 178 10.84 -15.24 -8.44
N ALA A 179 11.48 -14.13 -8.02
CA ALA A 179 11.97 -13.11 -8.93
C ALA A 179 13.08 -13.63 -9.86
N ARG A 180 14.16 -14.20 -9.32
CA ARG A 180 15.30 -14.67 -10.14
C ARG A 180 14.93 -15.80 -11.10
N PRO A 181 14.27 -16.89 -10.66
CA PRO A 181 13.92 -17.99 -11.56
C PRO A 181 13.00 -17.55 -12.70
N MET A 182 12.04 -16.66 -12.42
CA MET A 182 11.16 -16.09 -13.44
C MET A 182 11.95 -15.28 -14.47
N PHE A 183 12.86 -14.40 -14.01
CA PHE A 183 13.71 -13.60 -14.89
C PHE A 183 14.58 -14.50 -15.79
N ASP A 184 15.31 -15.44 -15.20
CA ASP A 184 16.23 -16.34 -15.92
C ASP A 184 15.50 -17.21 -16.96
N ALA A 185 14.26 -17.64 -16.66
CA ALA A 185 13.47 -18.46 -17.56
C ALA A 185 12.87 -17.68 -18.75
N LEU A 186 12.59 -16.38 -18.56
CA LEU A 186 11.95 -15.55 -19.57
C LEU A 186 12.94 -14.78 -20.43
N LEU A 187 14.09 -14.35 -19.90
CA LEU A 187 15.07 -13.54 -20.62
C LEU A 187 15.49 -14.15 -21.97
N PRO A 188 15.93 -15.43 -22.07
CA PRO A 188 16.35 -16.02 -23.34
C PRO A 188 15.22 -16.12 -24.38
N LYS A 189 13.96 -16.07 -23.93
CA LYS A 189 12.77 -16.17 -24.79
C LYS A 189 12.31 -14.82 -25.31
N LEU A 190 12.79 -13.72 -24.72
CA LEU A 190 12.34 -12.35 -25.01
C LEU A 190 13.47 -11.42 -25.43
N GLU A 191 14.72 -11.84 -25.32
CA GLU A 191 15.84 -11.13 -25.93
C GLU A 191 15.71 -11.11 -27.46
N ASN A 192 15.89 -9.91 -28.03
CA ASN A 192 15.95 -9.71 -29.47
C ASN A 192 17.33 -10.09 -29.98
N ASN A 193 17.49 -11.34 -30.39
CA ASN A 193 18.73 -11.88 -30.96
C ASN A 193 18.73 -11.94 -32.50
N GLY A 194 17.85 -11.18 -33.17
CA GLY A 194 17.70 -11.16 -34.63
C GLY A 194 16.89 -12.33 -35.22
N THR A 195 16.66 -13.41 -34.46
CA THR A 195 15.80 -14.54 -34.86
C THR A 195 14.47 -14.58 -34.10
N ASN A 196 14.40 -13.92 -32.94
CA ASN A 196 13.24 -13.90 -32.09
C ASN A 196 12.26 -12.78 -32.48
N THR A 197 11.22 -13.13 -33.24
CA THR A 197 10.13 -12.21 -33.66
C THR A 197 8.97 -12.15 -32.65
N ASN A 198 9.13 -12.75 -31.46
CA ASN A 198 8.09 -12.85 -30.43
C ASN A 198 8.27 -11.87 -29.27
N VAL A 199 9.20 -10.91 -29.36
CA VAL A 199 9.38 -9.88 -28.33
C VAL A 199 8.07 -9.10 -28.17
N PRO A 200 7.51 -8.98 -26.95
CA PRO A 200 6.27 -8.25 -26.72
C PRO A 200 6.50 -6.74 -26.79
N ASP A 201 5.52 -6.04 -27.34
CA ASP A 201 5.49 -4.57 -27.39
C ASP A 201 5.08 -3.95 -26.06
N LEU A 202 4.36 -4.70 -25.22
CA LEU A 202 3.91 -4.29 -23.89
C LEU A 202 3.82 -5.49 -22.94
N LEU A 203 4.29 -5.31 -21.72
CA LEU A 203 4.08 -6.26 -20.63
C LEU A 203 2.94 -5.81 -19.71
N VAL A 204 2.03 -6.71 -19.37
CA VAL A 204 1.01 -6.49 -18.33
C VAL A 204 1.24 -7.50 -17.22
N MET A 205 1.82 -7.05 -16.11
CA MET A 205 2.34 -7.96 -15.08
C MET A 205 1.70 -7.73 -13.73
N ASP A 206 1.56 -8.80 -12.96
CA ASP A 206 1.10 -8.72 -11.57
C ASP A 206 2.17 -8.07 -10.68
N ILE A 207 1.74 -7.30 -9.67
CA ILE A 207 2.64 -6.61 -8.73
C ILE A 207 3.64 -7.53 -8.01
N ALA A 208 3.31 -8.81 -7.81
CA ALA A 208 4.19 -9.78 -7.15
C ALA A 208 5.22 -10.40 -8.12
N SER A 209 5.14 -10.10 -9.42
CA SER A 209 6.05 -10.62 -10.45
C SER A 209 7.28 -9.72 -10.60
N VAL A 210 8.03 -9.50 -9.52
CA VAL A 210 9.18 -8.57 -9.49
C VAL A 210 10.25 -8.93 -10.53
N GLY A 211 10.49 -10.23 -10.77
CA GLY A 211 11.41 -10.67 -11.83
C GLY A 211 10.97 -10.25 -13.25
N ALA A 212 9.66 -10.11 -13.50
CA ALA A 212 9.16 -9.58 -14.76
C ALA A 212 9.38 -8.06 -14.89
N GLN A 213 9.41 -7.33 -13.77
CA GLN A 213 9.76 -5.90 -13.78
C GLN A 213 11.24 -5.69 -14.09
N ASP A 214 12.12 -6.48 -13.47
CA ASP A 214 13.56 -6.47 -13.78
C ASP A 214 13.80 -6.79 -15.27
N LEU A 215 13.04 -7.76 -15.80
CA LEU A 215 13.07 -8.12 -17.22
C LEU A 215 12.63 -6.97 -18.13
N ALA A 216 11.53 -6.28 -17.77
CA ALA A 216 11.06 -5.12 -18.49
C ALA A 216 12.10 -3.99 -18.52
N HIS A 217 12.76 -3.73 -17.39
CA HIS A 217 13.83 -2.73 -17.29
C HIS A 217 15.05 -3.14 -18.12
N LYS A 218 15.46 -4.41 -18.08
CA LYS A 218 16.61 -4.91 -18.83
C LYS A 218 16.40 -4.83 -20.34
N LEU A 219 15.21 -5.22 -20.80
CA LEU A 219 14.85 -5.24 -22.22
C LEU A 219 14.26 -3.91 -22.73
N LYS A 220 14.08 -2.93 -21.84
CA LYS A 220 13.44 -1.63 -22.12
C LYS A 220 12.05 -1.76 -22.74
N ILE A 221 11.28 -2.75 -22.30
CA ILE A 221 9.90 -2.97 -22.75
C ILE A 221 8.97 -2.17 -21.81
N PRO A 222 8.04 -1.35 -22.35
CA PRO A 222 7.07 -0.67 -21.51
C PRO A 222 6.17 -1.68 -20.80
N TYR A 223 5.69 -1.31 -19.61
CA TYR A 223 4.87 -2.22 -18.81
C TYR A 223 3.77 -1.53 -18.02
N ILE A 224 2.73 -2.29 -17.71
CA ILE A 224 1.63 -1.95 -16.82
C ILE A 224 1.63 -2.94 -15.66
N LEU A 225 1.49 -2.43 -14.44
CA LEU A 225 1.32 -3.23 -13.23
C LEU A 225 -0.16 -3.44 -12.93
N ASN A 226 -0.58 -4.68 -12.74
CA ASN A 226 -1.90 -5.03 -12.23
C ASN A 226 -1.81 -5.29 -10.72
N SER A 227 -2.54 -4.48 -9.93
CA SER A 227 -2.73 -4.70 -8.50
C SER A 227 -4.07 -5.43 -8.26
N PRO A 228 -4.06 -6.72 -7.90
CA PRO A 228 -5.28 -7.47 -7.58
C PRO A 228 -5.77 -7.23 -6.14
N SER A 229 -5.12 -6.34 -5.39
CA SER A 229 -5.41 -6.02 -3.99
C SER A 229 -5.89 -4.56 -3.86
N LEU A 230 -5.80 -4.01 -2.64
CA LEU A 230 -6.19 -2.65 -2.31
C LEU A 230 -5.25 -1.59 -2.88
N LEU A 231 -5.74 -0.34 -2.90
CA LEU A 231 -4.92 0.85 -3.09
C LEU A 231 -4.05 1.08 -1.84
N PHE A 232 -2.82 0.60 -1.89
CA PHE A 232 -1.79 0.94 -0.92
C PHE A 232 -1.03 2.22 -1.34
N ASP A 233 -0.14 2.73 -0.49
CA ASP A 233 0.54 3.99 -0.73
C ASP A 233 1.47 3.93 -1.95
N LEU A 234 1.03 4.54 -3.05
CA LEU A 234 1.78 4.72 -4.29
C LEU A 234 2.47 6.10 -4.34
N GLY A 235 2.85 6.64 -3.17
CA GLY A 235 3.65 7.87 -3.04
C GLY A 235 2.86 9.13 -2.69
N GLY A 236 1.77 9.00 -1.94
CA GLY A 236 0.90 10.14 -1.60
C GLY A 236 -0.35 9.83 -0.80
N ALA A 237 -0.51 8.63 -0.23
CA ALA A 237 -1.65 8.34 0.63
C ALA A 237 -1.67 9.30 1.84
N PRO A 238 -2.76 10.05 2.07
CA PRO A 238 -2.82 10.94 3.22
C PRO A 238 -2.74 10.16 4.53
N SER A 239 -2.04 10.70 5.53
CA SER A 239 -1.82 10.02 6.82
C SER A 239 -3.11 9.74 7.63
N TYR A 240 -4.23 10.36 7.25
CA TYR A 240 -5.55 10.12 7.81
C TYR A 240 -6.28 8.94 7.16
N VAL A 241 -5.79 8.41 6.04
CA VAL A 241 -6.29 7.17 5.42
C VAL A 241 -5.59 5.98 6.07
N PRO A 242 -6.32 4.92 6.46
CA PRO A 242 -5.71 3.69 6.94
C PRO A 242 -4.65 3.13 5.97
N ALA A 243 -3.46 2.92 6.50
CA ALA A 243 -2.32 2.42 5.76
C ALA A 243 -2.44 0.92 5.55
N TRP A 244 -2.01 0.46 4.38
CA TRP A 244 -2.04 -0.96 4.02
C TRP A 244 -1.26 -1.84 5.00
N GLY A 245 -1.83 -3.00 5.33
CA GLY A 245 -1.29 -3.99 6.25
C GLY A 245 -1.66 -3.76 7.70
N THR A 246 -2.30 -2.63 8.05
CA THR A 246 -2.72 -2.33 9.43
C THR A 246 -4.05 -2.98 9.81
N GLY A 247 -4.95 -3.20 8.84
CA GLY A 247 -6.31 -3.65 9.09
C GLY A 247 -7.18 -2.63 9.80
N PHE A 248 -6.80 -1.35 9.81
CA PHE A 248 -7.57 -0.30 10.48
C PHE A 248 -8.76 0.19 9.63
N SER A 249 -9.84 0.55 10.33
CA SER A 249 -11.03 1.22 9.77
C SER A 249 -10.79 2.72 9.58
N GLU A 250 -11.66 3.42 8.84
CA GLU A 250 -11.62 4.90 8.72
C GLU A 250 -11.73 5.60 10.09
N ASN A 251 -12.54 5.03 10.99
CA ASN A 251 -12.75 5.55 12.34
C ASN A 251 -11.62 5.17 13.32
N MET A 252 -10.39 5.58 13.01
CA MET A 252 -9.22 5.27 13.84
C MET A 252 -9.22 6.04 15.17
N SER A 253 -8.94 5.31 16.27
CA SER A 253 -8.58 5.92 17.56
C SER A 253 -7.27 6.73 17.45
N LEU A 254 -6.97 7.56 18.46
CA LEU A 254 -5.68 8.28 18.51
C LEU A 254 -4.49 7.31 18.43
N TRP A 255 -4.58 6.17 19.13
CA TRP A 255 -3.54 5.13 19.07
C TRP A 255 -3.41 4.53 17.67
N ASN A 256 -4.54 4.19 17.03
CA ASN A 256 -4.52 3.65 15.67
C ASN A 256 -3.93 4.66 14.69
N ARG A 257 -4.20 5.96 14.83
CA ARG A 257 -3.58 7.01 14.01
C ARG A 257 -2.08 7.12 14.23
N CYS A 258 -1.60 7.02 15.48
CA CYS A 258 -0.17 6.95 15.76
C CYS A 258 0.48 5.74 15.09
N MET A 259 -0.15 4.57 15.20
CA MET A 259 0.31 3.34 14.55
C MET A 259 0.21 3.41 13.02
N ASN A 260 -0.78 4.11 12.49
CA ASN A 260 -0.99 4.30 11.04
C ASN A 260 0.20 5.03 10.40
N ILE A 261 0.79 5.97 11.14
CA ILE A 261 2.00 6.68 10.73
C ILE A 261 3.23 5.77 10.94
N LEU A 262 3.33 5.09 12.08
CA LEU A 262 4.52 4.33 12.43
C LEU A 262 4.69 3.03 11.61
N PHE A 263 3.60 2.29 11.40
CA PHE A 263 3.62 0.95 10.82
C PHE A 263 4.23 0.88 9.42
N PRO A 264 3.90 1.75 8.45
CA PRO A 264 4.52 1.72 7.12
C PRO A 264 6.04 1.94 7.16
N ARG A 265 6.51 2.77 8.11
CA ARG A 265 7.96 3.01 8.31
C ARG A 265 8.64 1.77 8.89
N LEU A 266 8.03 1.14 9.89
CA LEU A 266 8.53 -0.12 10.44
C LEU A 266 8.54 -1.25 9.39
N LEU A 267 7.49 -1.33 8.58
CA LEU A 267 7.40 -2.28 7.48
C LEU A 267 8.49 -2.03 6.45
N SER A 268 8.74 -0.77 6.07
CA SER A 268 9.83 -0.40 5.16
C SER A 268 11.19 -0.86 5.70
N VAL A 269 11.47 -0.63 7.00
CA VAL A 269 12.70 -1.11 7.63
C VAL A 269 12.78 -2.64 7.59
N ALA A 270 11.71 -3.34 7.96
CA ALA A 270 11.69 -4.80 7.98
C ALA A 270 11.77 -5.45 6.58
N LEU A 271 11.36 -4.73 5.53
CA LEU A 271 11.52 -5.15 4.14
C LEU A 271 12.93 -4.87 3.60
N THR A 272 13.81 -4.17 4.33
CA THR A 272 15.17 -3.85 3.85
C THR A 272 15.95 -5.11 3.43
N PRO A 273 16.02 -6.21 4.20
CA PRO A 273 16.74 -7.41 3.78
C PRO A 273 16.25 -8.03 2.45
N PRO A 274 14.94 -8.28 2.23
CA PRO A 274 14.48 -8.76 0.93
C PRO A 274 14.75 -7.77 -0.22
N PHE A 275 14.71 -6.46 0.04
CA PHE A 275 15.12 -5.46 -0.95
C PHE A 275 16.62 -5.50 -1.26
N MET A 276 17.47 -5.78 -0.28
CA MET A 276 18.90 -6.00 -0.52
C MET A 276 19.15 -7.22 -1.41
N GLU A 277 18.36 -8.30 -1.25
CA GLU A 277 18.44 -9.48 -2.10
C GLU A 277 18.03 -9.16 -3.55
N LEU A 278 16.90 -8.46 -3.75
CA LEU A 278 16.50 -7.96 -5.06
C LEU A 278 17.57 -7.04 -5.69
N ASN A 279 18.14 -6.13 -4.89
CA ASN A 279 19.18 -5.22 -5.37
C ASN A 279 20.48 -5.92 -5.75
N LYS A 280 20.81 -7.03 -5.09
CA LYS A 280 21.94 -7.86 -5.51
C LYS A 280 21.74 -8.37 -6.93
N MET A 281 20.54 -8.90 -7.23
CA MET A 281 20.21 -9.32 -8.59
C MET A 281 20.24 -8.15 -9.57
N ARG A 282 19.63 -7.02 -9.22
CA ARG A 282 19.60 -5.82 -10.08
C ARG A 282 21.01 -5.30 -10.37
N TYR A 283 21.91 -5.34 -9.39
CA TYR A 283 23.32 -5.00 -9.59
C TYR A 283 24.01 -5.94 -10.59
N GLU A 284 23.79 -7.26 -10.50
CA GLU A 284 24.30 -8.24 -11.47
C GLU A 284 23.77 -8.00 -12.90
N LEU A 285 22.62 -7.32 -13.02
CA LEU A 285 21.95 -7.05 -14.29
C LEU A 285 22.20 -5.63 -14.83
N ASP A 286 23.06 -4.83 -14.19
CA ASP A 286 23.29 -3.41 -14.47
C ASP A 286 22.02 -2.54 -14.37
N LEU A 287 21.14 -2.88 -13.43
CA LEU A 287 19.88 -2.16 -13.17
C LEU A 287 20.01 -1.24 -11.94
N PRO A 288 19.31 -0.08 -11.92
CA PRO A 288 19.31 0.81 -10.77
C PRO A 288 18.71 0.12 -9.53
N PRO A 289 19.26 0.30 -8.32
CA PRO A 289 18.71 -0.33 -7.13
C PRO A 289 17.38 0.31 -6.71
N PHE A 290 16.50 -0.49 -6.12
CA PHE A 290 15.34 -0.03 -5.37
C PHE A 290 15.80 0.52 -4.00
N ARG A 291 15.44 1.76 -3.67
CA ARG A 291 15.77 2.40 -2.39
C ARG A 291 14.71 2.14 -1.33
N SER A 292 13.48 1.88 -1.77
CA SER A 292 12.35 1.51 -0.92
C SER A 292 11.29 0.77 -1.73
N GLN A 293 10.27 0.24 -1.05
CA GLN A 293 9.13 -0.38 -1.73
C GLN A 293 8.36 0.54 -2.69
N HIS A 294 8.44 1.86 -2.50
CA HIS A 294 7.80 2.81 -3.41
C HIS A 294 8.45 2.81 -4.80
N ASP A 295 9.74 2.45 -4.90
CA ASP A 295 10.44 2.44 -6.18
C ASP A 295 9.97 1.31 -7.12
N LEU A 296 9.28 0.27 -6.61
CA LEU A 296 8.62 -0.73 -7.46
C LEU A 296 7.53 -0.11 -8.33
N PHE A 297 6.86 0.92 -7.83
CA PHE A 297 5.69 1.52 -8.47
C PHE A 297 5.98 2.90 -9.05
N LYS A 298 7.17 3.44 -8.80
CA LYS A 298 7.53 4.80 -9.20
C LYS A 298 7.53 4.94 -10.72
N GLY A 299 6.61 5.74 -11.23
CA GLY A 299 6.44 6.00 -12.66
C GLY A 299 5.79 4.85 -13.43
N ALA A 300 5.35 3.79 -12.76
CA ALA A 300 4.63 2.70 -13.41
C ALA A 300 3.16 3.09 -13.64
N ARG A 301 2.62 2.67 -14.80
CA ARG A 301 1.17 2.66 -15.02
C ARG A 301 0.57 1.52 -14.21
N VAL A 302 -0.45 1.78 -13.39
CA VAL A 302 -1.06 0.78 -12.50
C VAL A 302 -2.55 0.63 -12.80
N ILE A 303 -2.99 -0.60 -13.05
CA ILE A 303 -4.40 -1.00 -13.05
C ILE A 303 -4.72 -1.56 -11.67
N LEU A 304 -5.65 -0.91 -10.98
CA LEU A 304 -6.13 -1.29 -9.66
C LEU A 304 -7.48 -2.01 -9.79
N ASN A 305 -7.55 -3.26 -9.35
CA ASN A 305 -8.71 -4.15 -9.54
C ASN A 305 -9.84 -3.90 -8.53
N THR A 306 -10.08 -2.65 -8.17
CA THR A 306 -11.14 -2.19 -7.27
C THR A 306 -11.47 -0.73 -7.61
N ALA A 307 -12.45 -0.15 -6.91
CA ALA A 307 -12.89 1.21 -7.14
C ALA A 307 -13.34 1.90 -5.84
N PHE A 308 -13.41 3.23 -5.90
CA PHE A 308 -14.00 4.02 -4.83
C PHE A 308 -15.46 3.63 -4.60
N GLY A 309 -15.82 3.46 -3.33
CA GLY A 309 -17.06 2.83 -2.90
C GLY A 309 -16.79 1.64 -1.98
N LEU A 310 -15.82 0.80 -2.35
CA LEU A 310 -15.16 -0.12 -1.41
C LEU A 310 -13.84 0.48 -0.91
N GLU A 311 -13.07 1.12 -1.79
CA GLU A 311 -11.87 1.83 -1.39
C GLU A 311 -12.16 3.13 -0.65
N HIS A 312 -11.31 3.43 0.34
CA HIS A 312 -11.28 4.70 1.03
C HIS A 312 -10.93 5.82 0.03
N PRO A 313 -11.74 6.89 -0.06
CA PRO A 313 -11.48 8.00 -0.98
C PRO A 313 -10.14 8.70 -0.67
N GLN A 314 -9.28 8.82 -1.68
CA GLN A 314 -8.01 9.52 -1.56
C GLN A 314 -7.50 10.06 -2.92
N PRO A 315 -6.61 11.07 -2.93
CA PRO A 315 -5.98 11.54 -4.16
C PRO A 315 -5.24 10.41 -4.88
N LEU A 316 -5.46 10.30 -6.18
CA LEU A 316 -4.88 9.25 -7.01
C LEU A 316 -3.99 9.86 -8.09
N SER A 317 -2.82 9.27 -8.31
CA SER A 317 -1.95 9.65 -9.43
C SER A 317 -2.66 9.40 -10.77
N PRO A 318 -2.48 10.27 -11.79
CA PRO A 318 -2.97 10.01 -13.14
C PRO A 318 -2.48 8.70 -13.74
N LEU A 319 -1.37 8.15 -13.21
CA LEU A 319 -0.80 6.84 -13.61
C LEU A 319 -1.56 5.63 -13.06
N VAL A 320 -2.49 5.81 -12.13
CA VAL A 320 -3.26 4.71 -11.52
C VAL A 320 -4.72 4.78 -11.98
N ASP A 321 -5.21 3.70 -12.60
CA ASP A 321 -6.62 3.54 -12.95
C ASP A 321 -7.29 2.56 -11.97
N ALA A 322 -8.26 3.05 -11.21
CA ALA A 322 -9.19 2.20 -10.49
C ALA A 322 -10.23 1.64 -11.49
N VAL A 323 -10.00 0.42 -11.97
CA VAL A 323 -10.85 -0.18 -13.00
C VAL A 323 -12.00 -1.00 -12.42
N GLY A 324 -12.07 -1.18 -11.10
CA GLY A 324 -13.05 -2.07 -10.48
C GLY A 324 -12.68 -3.55 -10.59
N PRO A 325 -13.59 -4.44 -10.18
CA PRO A 325 -13.32 -5.87 -10.17
C PRO A 325 -13.20 -6.42 -11.60
N ILE A 326 -12.13 -7.17 -11.84
CA ILE A 326 -11.91 -7.87 -13.10
C ILE A 326 -12.78 -9.12 -13.13
N MET A 327 -13.99 -9.00 -13.68
CA MET A 327 -14.99 -10.05 -13.75
C MET A 327 -15.05 -10.67 -15.17
N PRO A 328 -15.50 -11.92 -15.33
CA PRO A 328 -15.70 -12.49 -16.66
C PRO A 328 -16.77 -11.70 -17.44
N VAL A 329 -16.44 -11.30 -18.67
CA VAL A 329 -17.36 -10.57 -19.55
C VAL A 329 -18.46 -11.52 -20.06
N PRO A 330 -19.74 -11.12 -20.03
CA PRO A 330 -20.83 -11.95 -20.52
C PRO A 330 -20.61 -12.42 -21.95
N GLY A 331 -20.67 -13.74 -22.18
CA GLY A 331 -20.47 -14.37 -23.50
C GLY A 331 -19.01 -14.67 -23.87
N GLY A 332 -18.04 -14.08 -23.15
CA GLY A 332 -16.61 -14.34 -23.35
C GLY A 332 -16.15 -15.70 -22.82
N ASN A 333 -14.95 -16.15 -23.22
CA ASN A 333 -14.42 -17.47 -22.87
C ASN A 333 -14.24 -17.65 -21.36
N ALA A 334 -13.70 -16.65 -20.66
CA ALA A 334 -13.61 -16.66 -19.21
C ALA A 334 -14.98 -16.87 -18.55
N SER A 335 -16.04 -16.27 -19.09
CA SER A 335 -17.40 -16.47 -18.57
C SER A 335 -17.89 -17.89 -18.81
N LYS A 336 -17.60 -18.50 -19.96
CA LYS A 336 -17.97 -19.90 -20.24
C LYS A 336 -17.26 -20.88 -19.28
N LEU A 337 -16.01 -20.58 -18.92
CA LEU A 337 -15.23 -21.37 -17.99
C LEU A 337 -15.70 -21.20 -16.54
N GLU A 338 -15.97 -19.97 -16.13
CA GLU A 338 -16.20 -19.64 -14.71
C GLU A 338 -17.68 -19.54 -14.33
N ARG A 339 -18.61 -19.50 -15.28
CA ARG A 339 -20.07 -19.51 -15.04
C ARG A 339 -20.71 -20.81 -15.53
N GLN A 340 -20.06 -21.93 -15.25
CA GLN A 340 -20.62 -23.24 -15.59
C GLN A 340 -21.84 -23.55 -14.72
N PRO A 341 -22.91 -24.13 -15.31
CA PRO A 341 -24.09 -24.52 -14.55
C PRO A 341 -23.75 -25.40 -13.36
N LEU A 342 -24.39 -25.13 -12.22
CA LEU A 342 -24.21 -25.93 -11.02
C LEU A 342 -24.75 -27.36 -11.24
N PRO A 343 -24.16 -28.39 -10.58
CA PRO A 343 -24.67 -29.74 -10.65
C PRO A 343 -26.15 -29.80 -10.23
N SER A 344 -26.97 -30.55 -10.98
CA SER A 344 -28.43 -30.59 -10.80
C SER A 344 -28.88 -30.89 -9.36
N ALA A 345 -28.16 -31.76 -8.66
CA ALA A 345 -28.42 -32.07 -7.25
C ALA A 345 -28.19 -30.86 -6.32
N LEU A 346 -27.15 -30.06 -6.57
CA LEU A 346 -26.88 -28.84 -5.80
C LEU A 346 -27.89 -27.74 -6.14
N LEU A 347 -28.18 -27.56 -7.43
CA LEU A 347 -29.19 -26.61 -7.89
C LEU A 347 -30.56 -26.92 -7.24
N SER A 348 -31.00 -28.18 -7.31
CA SER A 348 -32.26 -28.62 -6.68
C SER A 348 -32.28 -28.38 -5.17
N TRP A 349 -31.14 -28.54 -4.49
CA TRP A 349 -31.01 -28.25 -3.06
C TRP A 349 -31.11 -26.75 -2.74
N LEU A 350 -30.51 -25.91 -3.59
CA LEU A 350 -30.62 -24.44 -3.50
C LEU A 350 -32.06 -23.99 -3.78
N ASP A 351 -32.70 -24.51 -4.83
CA ASP A 351 -34.10 -24.19 -5.17
C ASP A 351 -35.07 -24.62 -4.06
N ALA A 352 -34.86 -25.80 -3.47
CA ALA A 352 -35.66 -26.27 -2.35
C ALA A 352 -35.60 -25.34 -1.11
N SER A 353 -34.55 -24.52 -0.97
CA SER A 353 -34.45 -23.52 0.10
C SER A 353 -35.30 -22.28 -0.14
N ILE A 354 -35.60 -21.96 -1.40
CA ILE A 354 -36.52 -20.89 -1.79
C ILE A 354 -37.96 -21.37 -1.58
N ASP A 355 -38.22 -22.61 -1.96
CA ASP A 355 -39.53 -23.24 -1.90
C ASP A 355 -40.06 -23.43 -0.47
N SER A 356 -39.19 -23.68 0.50
CA SER A 356 -39.54 -23.72 1.91
C SER A 356 -39.95 -22.35 2.49
N THR A 357 -39.76 -21.25 1.75
CA THR A 357 -39.98 -19.88 2.21
C THR A 357 -41.07 -19.16 1.40
N PRO A 358 -42.28 -18.94 1.96
CA PRO A 358 -43.42 -18.34 1.25
C PRO A 358 -43.14 -16.97 0.62
N SER A 359 -42.33 -16.13 1.28
CA SER A 359 -41.99 -14.77 0.81
C SER A 359 -41.03 -14.76 -0.39
N LEU A 360 -40.20 -15.79 -0.57
CA LEU A 360 -39.29 -15.89 -1.72
C LEU A 360 -40.02 -16.42 -2.97
N ARG A 361 -41.03 -17.30 -2.81
CA ARG A 361 -41.85 -17.83 -3.92
C ARG A 361 -42.68 -16.79 -4.65
N LEU A 362 -43.31 -15.85 -3.93
CA LEU A 362 -44.09 -14.74 -4.51
C LEU A 362 -43.23 -13.85 -5.44
N ARG A 363 -41.93 -13.75 -5.16
CA ARG A 363 -40.97 -12.92 -5.89
C ARG A 363 -40.62 -13.46 -7.29
N GLN A 364 -40.53 -14.78 -7.45
CA GLN A 364 -40.21 -15.41 -8.75
C GLN A 364 -41.35 -15.23 -9.77
N ARG A 365 -42.61 -15.28 -9.31
CA ARG A 365 -43.77 -15.02 -10.17
C ARG A 365 -43.80 -13.58 -10.70
N SER A 366 -43.42 -12.61 -9.87
CA SER A 366 -43.33 -11.20 -10.28
C SER A 366 -42.12 -10.89 -11.17
N ALA A 367 -40.98 -11.57 -10.99
CA ALA A 367 -39.76 -11.35 -11.78
C ALA A 367 -39.85 -11.88 -13.23
N SER A 368 -40.82 -12.75 -13.54
CA SER A 368 -41.12 -13.18 -14.92
C SER A 368 -41.69 -12.05 -15.79
N HIS A 369 -42.17 -10.97 -15.18
CA HIS A 369 -42.45 -9.70 -15.84
C HIS A 369 -41.35 -8.69 -15.47
N ARG A 370 -40.72 -8.10 -16.50
CA ARG A 370 -39.69 -7.06 -16.40
C ARG A 370 -40.26 -5.78 -15.76
N ALA A 371 -40.43 -5.78 -14.44
CA ALA A 371 -40.88 -4.64 -13.66
C ALA A 371 -39.83 -4.30 -12.58
N LYS A 372 -39.53 -3.01 -12.44
CA LYS A 372 -38.68 -2.44 -11.39
C LYS A 372 -39.28 -2.80 -10.02
N SER A 373 -38.67 -3.70 -9.27
CA SER A 373 -39.05 -3.98 -7.88
C SER A 373 -38.63 -2.81 -7.00
N THR A 374 -39.57 -2.24 -6.26
CA THR A 374 -39.36 -1.20 -5.24
C THR A 374 -38.47 -1.72 -4.10
N GLU A 375 -37.56 -0.87 -3.60
CA GLU A 375 -36.56 -1.20 -2.56
C GLU A 375 -37.14 -1.79 -1.26
N HIS A 376 -38.42 -1.56 -0.99
CA HIS A 376 -39.09 -1.95 0.25
C HIS A 376 -39.42 -3.46 0.34
N ASP A 377 -39.56 -4.17 -0.79
CA ASP A 377 -39.95 -5.60 -0.81
C ASP A 377 -38.79 -6.57 -0.52
N LEU A 378 -37.58 -6.04 -0.31
CA LEU A 378 -36.34 -6.80 -0.10
C LEU A 378 -36.06 -7.11 1.37
N GLU A 379 -36.86 -6.57 2.30
CA GLU A 379 -36.43 -6.34 3.69
C GLU A 379 -36.82 -7.45 4.69
N THR A 380 -37.67 -8.42 4.34
CA THR A 380 -38.28 -9.31 5.38
C THR A 380 -38.64 -10.72 4.92
N ALA A 381 -37.72 -11.47 4.28
CA ALA A 381 -37.94 -12.90 4.02
C ALA A 381 -37.31 -13.76 5.14
N ALA A 382 -37.97 -14.83 5.59
CA ALA A 382 -37.44 -15.80 6.55
C ALA A 382 -36.81 -17.00 5.81
N GLY A 383 -35.59 -17.40 6.13
CA GLY A 383 -34.86 -18.49 5.45
C GLY A 383 -33.94 -18.05 4.29
N GLY A 384 -33.03 -18.95 3.91
CA GLY A 384 -32.00 -18.73 2.88
C GLY A 384 -30.76 -19.61 3.08
N VAL A 385 -29.78 -19.45 2.20
CA VAL A 385 -28.50 -20.16 2.23
C VAL A 385 -27.37 -19.21 2.62
N VAL A 386 -26.55 -19.63 3.58
CA VAL A 386 -25.25 -19.02 3.88
C VAL A 386 -24.18 -19.74 3.06
N TYR A 387 -23.44 -18.98 2.27
CA TYR A 387 -22.32 -19.49 1.50
C TYR A 387 -21.01 -19.23 2.26
N LEU A 388 -20.32 -20.29 2.67
CA LEU A 388 -19.08 -20.21 3.43
C LEU A 388 -17.89 -20.61 2.55
N ASN A 389 -16.97 -19.67 2.33
CA ASN A 389 -15.74 -19.89 1.57
C ASN A 389 -14.58 -19.03 2.10
N LEU A 390 -13.64 -19.66 2.80
CA LEU A 390 -12.45 -19.01 3.37
C LEU A 390 -11.23 -19.04 2.42
N GLY A 391 -11.46 -19.35 1.14
CA GLY A 391 -10.42 -19.42 0.13
C GLY A 391 -9.60 -20.72 0.19
N THR A 392 -8.56 -20.79 -0.64
CA THR A 392 -7.70 -21.98 -0.77
C THR A 392 -6.37 -21.87 -0.02
N MET A 393 -6.08 -20.70 0.56
CA MET A 393 -4.79 -20.39 1.20
C MET A 393 -4.89 -20.23 2.73
N ALA A 394 -6.09 -19.97 3.26
CA ALA A 394 -6.31 -19.91 4.69
C ALA A 394 -6.52 -21.32 5.27
N TYR A 395 -5.90 -21.56 6.42
CA TYR A 395 -6.05 -22.78 7.21
C TYR A 395 -6.72 -22.51 8.54
N ILE A 396 -7.83 -23.18 8.81
CA ILE A 396 -8.52 -23.09 10.12
C ILE A 396 -8.22 -24.31 10.99
N ASP A 397 -8.26 -24.10 12.30
CA ASP A 397 -8.13 -25.15 13.31
C ASP A 397 -9.48 -25.78 13.67
N ALA A 398 -9.45 -26.98 14.26
CA ALA A 398 -10.67 -27.74 14.58
C ALA A 398 -11.64 -26.98 15.50
N TRP A 399 -11.13 -26.21 16.46
CA TRP A 399 -11.97 -25.40 17.34
C TRP A 399 -12.64 -24.23 16.59
N GLN A 400 -11.97 -23.64 15.59
CA GLN A 400 -12.55 -22.59 14.75
C GLN A 400 -13.64 -23.18 13.86
N ALA A 401 -13.39 -24.35 13.26
CA ALA A 401 -14.38 -25.07 12.48
C ALA A 401 -15.60 -25.43 13.33
N GLN A 402 -15.39 -25.91 14.56
CA GLN A 402 -16.47 -26.19 15.51
C GLN A 402 -17.27 -24.92 15.84
N ALA A 403 -16.60 -23.80 16.18
CA ALA A 403 -17.28 -22.53 16.44
C ALA A 403 -18.11 -22.03 15.25
N LEU A 404 -17.61 -22.21 14.02
CA LEU A 404 -18.36 -21.87 12.80
C LEU A 404 -19.58 -22.77 12.62
N VAL A 405 -19.42 -24.09 12.75
CA VAL A 405 -20.53 -25.06 12.63
C VAL A 405 -21.59 -24.76 13.70
N GLU A 406 -21.18 -24.60 14.95
CA GLU A 406 -22.08 -24.25 16.05
C GLU A 406 -22.80 -22.94 15.78
N GLY A 407 -22.09 -21.85 15.48
CA GLY A 407 -22.71 -20.54 15.33
C GLY A 407 -23.61 -20.38 14.11
N LEU A 408 -23.25 -21.01 12.98
CA LEU A 408 -24.06 -20.98 11.76
C LEU A 408 -25.36 -21.78 11.87
N LEU A 409 -25.41 -22.73 12.81
CA LEU A 409 -26.51 -23.68 12.97
C LEU A 409 -27.22 -23.53 14.33
N MET A 410 -26.72 -22.62 15.18
CA MET A 410 -27.32 -22.21 16.44
C MET A 410 -28.58 -21.38 16.16
N GLY A 411 -29.60 -21.56 17.00
CA GLY A 411 -30.83 -20.77 16.95
C GLY A 411 -32.09 -21.63 17.02
N PRO A 412 -33.22 -21.09 17.50
CA PRO A 412 -34.50 -21.77 17.59
C PRO A 412 -35.33 -21.72 16.30
N GLU A 413 -34.84 -21.08 15.22
CA GLU A 413 -35.62 -20.93 13.99
C GLU A 413 -35.80 -22.28 13.27
N ASP A 414 -37.05 -22.64 13.05
CA ASP A 414 -37.47 -23.77 12.23
C ASP A 414 -38.03 -23.25 10.88
N PRO A 415 -37.40 -23.57 9.73
CA PRO A 415 -36.20 -24.40 9.59
C PRO A 415 -34.89 -23.62 9.82
N PRO A 416 -33.83 -24.28 10.33
CA PRO A 416 -32.52 -23.67 10.52
C PRO A 416 -31.89 -23.21 9.20
N VAL A 417 -31.01 -22.21 9.29
CA VAL A 417 -30.26 -21.68 8.14
C VAL A 417 -29.50 -22.80 7.45
N LYS A 418 -29.66 -22.90 6.11
CA LYS A 418 -28.91 -23.85 5.30
C LYS A 418 -27.53 -23.28 4.99
N VAL A 419 -26.50 -24.12 5.05
CA VAL A 419 -25.11 -23.70 4.83
C VAL A 419 -24.50 -24.51 3.70
N LEU A 420 -23.93 -23.82 2.72
CA LEU A 420 -23.06 -24.43 1.70
C LEU A 420 -21.62 -24.01 2.00
N TRP A 421 -20.78 -24.96 2.40
CA TRP A 421 -19.38 -24.73 2.70
C TRP A 421 -18.49 -25.35 1.62
N ILE A 422 -17.71 -24.51 0.93
CA ILE A 422 -16.60 -24.95 0.09
C ILE A 422 -15.34 -25.04 0.96
N LEU A 423 -14.89 -26.27 1.23
CA LEU A 423 -13.73 -26.54 2.08
C LEU A 423 -12.71 -27.44 1.34
N PRO A 424 -11.44 -27.03 1.23
CA PRO A 424 -10.36 -27.85 0.67
C PRO A 424 -10.29 -29.24 1.30
N THR A 425 -10.00 -30.26 0.49
CA THR A 425 -10.05 -31.67 0.90
C THR A 425 -9.10 -31.98 2.06
N ASP A 426 -7.93 -31.36 2.09
CA ASP A 426 -6.90 -31.48 3.12
C ASP A 426 -7.31 -30.88 4.48
N GLN A 427 -8.31 -30.00 4.50
CA GLN A 427 -8.83 -29.40 5.75
C GLN A 427 -10.05 -30.10 6.31
N ARG A 428 -10.68 -31.04 5.60
CA ARG A 428 -11.92 -31.68 6.08
C ARG A 428 -11.79 -32.48 7.36
N GLY A 429 -10.59 -32.96 7.67
CA GLY A 429 -10.32 -33.72 8.90
C GLY A 429 -10.53 -32.91 10.19
N ILE A 430 -10.68 -31.59 10.10
CA ILE A 430 -10.93 -30.71 11.25
C ILE A 430 -12.42 -30.58 11.61
N LEU A 431 -13.32 -31.03 10.72
CA LEU A 431 -14.76 -30.90 10.91
C LEU A 431 -15.26 -31.84 12.02
N PRO A 432 -16.32 -31.46 12.75
CA PRO A 432 -16.98 -32.37 13.68
C PRO A 432 -17.42 -33.69 13.02
N PRO A 433 -17.41 -34.82 13.75
CA PRO A 433 -17.68 -36.14 13.18
C PRO A 433 -19.12 -36.33 12.68
N ALA A 434 -20.07 -35.56 13.23
CA ALA A 434 -21.46 -35.54 12.77
C ALA A 434 -21.81 -34.11 12.33
N LEU A 435 -22.21 -33.97 11.06
CA LEU A 435 -22.67 -32.70 10.50
C LEU A 435 -24.19 -32.77 10.27
N PRO A 436 -24.94 -31.71 10.59
CA PRO A 436 -26.38 -31.72 10.37
C PRO A 436 -26.74 -31.65 8.88
N PRO A 437 -27.92 -32.13 8.47
CA PRO A 437 -28.35 -32.13 7.06
C PRO A 437 -28.44 -30.74 6.41
N SER A 438 -28.56 -29.68 7.22
CA SER A 438 -28.58 -28.29 6.77
C SER A 438 -27.20 -27.79 6.33
N LEU A 439 -26.10 -28.47 6.69
CA LEU A 439 -24.73 -28.13 6.29
C LEU A 439 -24.24 -29.07 5.18
N VAL A 440 -24.07 -28.52 3.98
CA VAL A 440 -23.51 -29.22 2.82
C VAL A 440 -22.07 -28.78 2.62
N VAL A 441 -21.13 -29.73 2.73
CA VAL A 441 -19.70 -29.49 2.49
C VAL A 441 -19.31 -30.03 1.11
N LYS A 442 -18.68 -29.20 0.27
CA LYS A 442 -18.17 -29.58 -1.05
C LYS A 442 -16.70 -29.15 -1.22
N PRO A 443 -15.91 -29.86 -2.05
CA PRO A 443 -14.53 -29.47 -2.28
C PRO A 443 -14.50 -28.41 -3.38
N PRO A 444 -13.45 -27.57 -3.45
CA PRO A 444 -13.21 -26.77 -4.64
C PRO A 444 -13.17 -27.69 -5.88
N SER A 445 -13.93 -27.36 -6.92
CA SER A 445 -14.03 -28.13 -8.16
C SER A 445 -14.31 -27.20 -9.33
N SER A 446 -13.86 -27.57 -10.54
CA SER A 446 -14.23 -26.86 -11.77
C SER A 446 -15.73 -26.86 -12.03
N SER A 447 -16.45 -27.88 -11.54
CA SER A 447 -17.90 -28.00 -11.63
C SER A 447 -18.67 -27.12 -10.64
N LEU A 448 -17.99 -26.37 -9.76
CA LEU A 448 -18.60 -25.53 -8.74
C LEU A 448 -18.17 -24.08 -8.93
N SER A 449 -18.95 -23.34 -9.71
CA SER A 449 -18.73 -21.92 -9.92
C SER A 449 -19.13 -21.11 -8.68
N ASN A 450 -18.17 -20.35 -8.13
CA ASN A 450 -18.47 -19.37 -7.07
C ASN A 450 -19.45 -18.30 -7.57
N LEU A 451 -19.28 -17.83 -8.80
CA LEU A 451 -20.14 -16.81 -9.40
C LEU A 451 -21.59 -17.30 -9.53
N GLU A 452 -21.81 -18.54 -9.97
CA GLU A 452 -23.16 -19.09 -10.07
C GLU A 452 -23.80 -19.29 -8.69
N ILE A 453 -23.04 -19.79 -7.70
CA ILE A 453 -23.52 -19.89 -6.31
C ILE A 453 -23.91 -18.50 -5.79
N LEU A 454 -23.05 -17.50 -5.94
CA LEU A 454 -23.30 -16.13 -5.47
C LEU A 454 -24.48 -15.48 -6.20
N SER A 455 -24.66 -15.75 -7.50
CA SER A 455 -25.77 -15.23 -8.29
C SER A 455 -27.13 -15.83 -7.85
N HIS A 456 -27.11 -17.00 -7.21
CA HIS A 456 -28.32 -17.71 -6.84
C HIS A 456 -29.15 -16.90 -5.82
N PRO A 457 -30.47 -16.74 -6.02
CA PRO A 457 -31.31 -15.93 -5.14
C PRO A 457 -31.46 -16.51 -3.72
N ALA A 458 -31.26 -17.81 -3.56
CA ALA A 458 -31.23 -18.46 -2.24
C ALA A 458 -30.08 -17.99 -1.35
N VAL A 459 -28.93 -17.62 -1.93
CA VAL A 459 -27.76 -17.19 -1.16
C VAL A 459 -28.01 -15.79 -0.62
N ARG A 460 -27.94 -15.62 0.69
CA ARG A 460 -28.27 -14.36 1.36
C ARG A 460 -27.11 -13.72 2.12
N LEU A 461 -26.13 -14.52 2.51
CA LEU A 461 -24.96 -14.08 3.26
C LEU A 461 -23.76 -14.90 2.80
N VAL A 462 -22.61 -14.25 2.73
CA VAL A 462 -21.33 -14.89 2.43
C VAL A 462 -20.42 -14.80 3.64
N VAL A 463 -19.96 -15.93 4.16
CA VAL A 463 -18.87 -15.97 5.13
C VAL A 463 -17.57 -16.11 4.35
N SER A 464 -16.69 -15.11 4.48
CA SER A 464 -15.54 -14.94 3.61
C SER A 464 -14.28 -14.66 4.42
N HIS A 465 -13.14 -15.12 3.91
CA HIS A 465 -11.83 -14.66 4.35
C HIS A 465 -11.54 -13.20 3.95
N CYS A 466 -12.41 -12.59 3.14
CA CYS A 466 -12.29 -11.23 2.63
C CYS A 466 -11.02 -10.99 1.81
N GLY A 467 -10.58 -12.01 1.04
CA GLY A 467 -9.66 -11.78 -0.08
C GLY A 467 -10.33 -10.91 -1.14
N MET A 468 -9.58 -9.96 -1.71
CA MET A 468 -10.08 -8.88 -2.55
C MET A 468 -11.06 -9.34 -3.65
N VAL A 469 -10.68 -10.36 -4.42
CA VAL A 469 -11.51 -10.88 -5.53
C VAL A 469 -12.82 -11.44 -5.00
N SER A 470 -12.78 -12.32 -3.99
CA SER A 470 -13.98 -12.97 -3.44
C SER A 470 -14.92 -11.99 -2.73
N ALA A 471 -14.37 -10.99 -2.03
CA ALA A 471 -15.17 -9.94 -1.40
C ALA A 471 -15.93 -9.13 -2.46
N GLN A 472 -15.24 -8.69 -3.51
CA GLN A 472 -15.88 -7.95 -4.60
C GLN A 472 -16.91 -8.79 -5.37
N GLU A 473 -16.63 -10.08 -5.64
CA GLU A 473 -17.61 -10.98 -6.26
C GLU A 473 -18.91 -11.07 -5.46
N ALA A 474 -18.82 -11.16 -4.13
CA ALA A 474 -19.99 -11.17 -3.25
C ALA A 474 -20.74 -9.83 -3.25
N LEU A 475 -20.02 -8.71 -3.15
CA LEU A 475 -20.60 -7.37 -3.14
C LEU A 475 -21.29 -7.03 -4.46
N VAL A 476 -20.66 -7.35 -5.60
CA VAL A 476 -21.25 -7.23 -6.94
C VAL A 476 -22.56 -8.02 -7.05
N MET A 477 -22.63 -9.22 -6.46
CA MET A 477 -23.87 -10.00 -6.37
C MET A 477 -24.85 -9.52 -5.29
N GLY A 478 -24.55 -8.39 -4.64
CA GLY A 478 -25.38 -7.75 -3.63
C GLY A 478 -25.52 -8.57 -2.35
N LYS A 479 -24.50 -9.37 -2.00
CA LYS A 479 -24.50 -10.22 -0.80
C LYS A 479 -23.64 -9.55 0.29
N PRO A 480 -24.19 -9.33 1.50
CA PRO A 480 -23.39 -8.88 2.62
C PRO A 480 -22.38 -9.95 3.05
N LEU A 481 -21.36 -9.52 3.78
CA LEU A 481 -20.20 -10.33 4.14
C LEU A 481 -20.07 -10.50 5.67
N LEU A 482 -19.86 -11.72 6.12
CA LEU A 482 -19.21 -11.98 7.41
C LEU A 482 -17.73 -12.23 7.14
N CYS A 483 -16.89 -11.25 7.47
CA CYS A 483 -15.45 -11.31 7.26
C CYS A 483 -14.75 -12.06 8.41
N ILE A 484 -13.87 -12.98 8.05
CA ILE A 484 -12.94 -13.65 8.97
C ILE A 484 -11.55 -13.60 8.31
N PRO A 485 -10.83 -12.47 8.43
CA PRO A 485 -9.57 -12.28 7.73
C PRO A 485 -8.42 -13.09 8.36
N PHE A 486 -7.53 -13.60 7.51
CA PHE A 486 -6.42 -14.46 7.94
C PHE A 486 -5.04 -13.98 7.51
N LEU A 487 -4.91 -13.45 6.29
CA LEU A 487 -3.62 -13.20 5.64
C LEU A 487 -3.56 -11.80 5.00
N VAL A 488 -2.41 -11.14 5.15
CA VAL A 488 -1.92 -10.02 4.34
C VAL A 488 -2.94 -8.87 4.21
N ASP A 489 -3.66 -8.79 3.10
CA ASP A 489 -4.57 -7.72 2.74
C ASP A 489 -5.99 -7.93 3.26
N GLN A 490 -6.32 -9.16 3.65
CA GLN A 490 -7.65 -9.54 4.12
C GLN A 490 -8.16 -8.68 5.28
N PRO A 491 -7.35 -8.34 6.31
CA PRO A 491 -7.80 -7.44 7.37
C PRO A 491 -8.17 -6.04 6.86
N ASP A 492 -7.40 -5.50 5.91
CA ASP A 492 -7.68 -4.18 5.34
C ASP A 492 -8.94 -4.19 4.45
N VAL A 493 -9.19 -5.29 3.73
CA VAL A 493 -10.42 -5.48 2.95
C VAL A 493 -11.62 -5.65 3.87
N ALA A 494 -11.47 -6.42 4.96
CA ALA A 494 -12.52 -6.59 5.95
C ALA A 494 -12.91 -5.26 6.61
N ALA A 495 -11.92 -4.42 6.95
CA ALA A 495 -12.17 -3.08 7.47
C ALA A 495 -12.98 -2.22 6.50
N ARG A 496 -12.66 -2.24 5.20
CA ARG A 496 -13.43 -1.53 4.16
C ARG A 496 -14.84 -2.05 3.96
N VAL A 497 -15.03 -3.36 4.03
CA VAL A 497 -16.36 -3.99 4.01
C VAL A 497 -17.20 -3.50 5.18
N GLU A 498 -16.62 -3.44 6.38
CA GLU A 498 -17.28 -2.94 7.59
C GLU A 498 -17.55 -1.43 7.53
N ASP A 499 -16.58 -0.61 7.12
CA ASP A 499 -16.70 0.84 6.93
C ASP A 499 -17.81 1.21 5.94
N SER A 500 -17.95 0.41 4.87
CA SER A 500 -19.02 0.60 3.88
C SER A 500 -20.42 0.17 4.39
N GLY A 501 -20.49 -0.45 5.57
CA GLY A 501 -21.69 -1.03 6.15
C GLY A 501 -22.17 -2.30 5.45
N ALA A 502 -21.34 -2.92 4.61
CA ALA A 502 -21.71 -4.10 3.81
C ALA A 502 -21.42 -5.44 4.52
N GLY A 503 -20.87 -5.42 5.72
CA GLY A 503 -20.56 -6.63 6.48
C GLY A 503 -20.11 -6.39 7.92
N ILE A 504 -19.79 -7.49 8.60
CA ILE A 504 -19.22 -7.52 9.95
C ILE A 504 -17.91 -8.30 9.91
N SER A 505 -16.88 -7.84 10.62
CA SER A 505 -15.61 -8.54 10.75
C SER A 505 -15.50 -9.25 12.11
N LEU A 506 -15.07 -10.51 12.12
CA LEU A 506 -14.78 -11.27 13.34
C LEU A 506 -13.30 -11.54 13.48
N ASP A 507 -12.79 -11.45 14.71
CA ASP A 507 -11.44 -11.88 15.04
C ASP A 507 -11.34 -13.40 14.99
N LYS A 508 -10.52 -13.91 14.07
CA LYS A 508 -10.24 -15.34 13.90
C LYS A 508 -9.76 -16.02 15.19
N ASN A 509 -9.16 -15.29 16.13
CA ASN A 509 -8.59 -15.82 17.37
C ASN A 509 -9.62 -15.91 18.50
N LEU A 510 -10.81 -15.32 18.33
CA LEU A 510 -11.84 -15.19 19.36
C LEU A 510 -13.17 -15.86 18.97
N LEU A 511 -13.15 -16.73 17.96
CA LEU A 511 -14.36 -17.39 17.44
C LEU A 511 -15.04 -18.25 18.53
N SER A 512 -16.36 -18.13 18.62
CA SER A 512 -17.21 -19.01 19.41
C SER A 512 -18.57 -19.14 18.73
N GLY A 513 -19.30 -20.23 19.00
CA GLY A 513 -20.65 -20.42 18.46
C GLY A 513 -21.55 -19.20 18.68
N PRO A 514 -21.69 -18.68 19.91
CA PRO A 514 -22.50 -17.49 20.17
C PRO A 514 -22.02 -16.23 19.44
N TYR A 515 -20.70 -16.03 19.34
CA TYR A 515 -20.14 -14.85 18.66
C TYR A 515 -20.43 -14.89 17.15
N VAL A 516 -20.25 -16.06 16.52
CA VAL A 516 -20.59 -16.26 15.10
C VAL A 516 -22.10 -16.14 14.88
N HIS A 517 -22.92 -16.75 15.74
CA HIS A 517 -24.38 -16.70 15.64
C HIS A 517 -24.92 -15.27 15.72
N GLY A 518 -24.43 -14.46 16.67
CA GLY A 518 -24.85 -13.07 16.82
C GLY A 518 -24.58 -12.26 15.53
N ALA A 519 -23.41 -12.41 14.94
CA ALA A 519 -23.05 -11.70 13.70
C ALA A 519 -23.86 -12.19 12.49
N VAL A 520 -24.10 -13.50 12.37
CA VAL A 520 -24.91 -14.07 11.27
C VAL A 520 -26.37 -13.64 11.39
N SER A 521 -26.92 -13.65 12.60
CA SER A 521 -28.28 -13.21 12.89
C SER A 521 -28.47 -11.73 12.54
N GLU A 522 -27.53 -10.87 12.94
CA GLU A 522 -27.53 -9.44 12.58
C GLU A 522 -27.52 -9.25 11.06
N LEU A 523 -26.60 -9.90 10.34
CA LEU A 523 -26.47 -9.77 8.89
C LEU A 523 -27.69 -10.30 8.10
N LEU A 524 -28.38 -11.31 8.62
CA LEU A 524 -29.55 -11.91 7.96
C LEU A 524 -30.85 -11.13 8.23
N THR A 525 -30.97 -10.50 9.41
CA THR A 525 -32.18 -9.80 9.85
C THR A 525 -32.14 -8.30 9.54
N ASN A 526 -30.97 -7.67 9.56
CA ASN A 526 -30.80 -6.26 9.27
C ASN A 526 -30.53 -6.03 7.77
N SER A 527 -31.58 -5.60 7.06
CA SER A 527 -31.53 -5.36 5.61
C SER A 527 -30.59 -4.22 5.20
N SER A 528 -30.13 -3.37 6.13
CA SER A 528 -29.18 -2.30 5.82
C SER A 528 -27.86 -2.80 5.25
N TYR A 529 -27.34 -3.93 5.75
CA TYR A 529 -26.13 -4.57 5.23
C TYR A 529 -26.30 -5.02 3.77
N THR A 530 -27.46 -5.57 3.44
CA THR A 530 -27.76 -5.99 2.07
C THR A 530 -27.91 -4.77 1.13
N ARG A 531 -28.55 -3.69 1.59
CA ARG A 531 -28.63 -2.43 0.82
C ARG A 531 -27.24 -1.82 0.59
N ALA A 532 -26.40 -1.80 1.61
CA ALA A 532 -25.01 -1.33 1.51
C ALA A 532 -24.19 -2.21 0.54
N ALA A 533 -24.26 -3.53 0.66
CA ALA A 533 -23.59 -4.45 -0.25
C ALA A 533 -23.98 -4.22 -1.72
N ARG A 534 -25.27 -4.05 -2.01
CA ARG A 534 -25.75 -3.70 -3.36
C ARG A 534 -25.25 -2.36 -3.85
N LYS A 535 -25.24 -1.34 -2.98
CA LYS A 535 -24.72 -0.01 -3.31
C LYS A 535 -23.24 -0.10 -3.69
N VAL A 536 -22.42 -0.74 -2.87
CA VAL A 536 -21.00 -0.95 -3.14
C VAL A 536 -20.80 -1.77 -4.42
N GLY A 537 -21.52 -2.88 -4.57
CA GLY A 537 -21.49 -3.70 -5.78
C GLY A 537 -21.79 -2.91 -7.05
N THR A 538 -22.81 -2.05 -7.03
CA THR A 538 -23.16 -1.18 -8.16
C THR A 538 -22.05 -0.18 -8.49
N LEU A 539 -21.38 0.38 -7.48
CA LEU A 539 -20.24 1.28 -7.69
C LEU A 539 -19.06 0.55 -8.32
N LEU A 540 -18.76 -0.66 -7.82
CA LEU A 540 -17.72 -1.53 -8.36
C LEU A 540 -18.00 -1.92 -9.82
N GLU A 541 -19.23 -2.34 -10.16
CA GLU A 541 -19.61 -2.66 -11.55
C GLU A 541 -19.47 -1.44 -12.48
N ARG A 542 -19.82 -0.24 -12.01
CA ARG A 542 -19.75 1.00 -12.80
C ARG A 542 -18.31 1.45 -13.11
N ALA A 543 -17.31 0.95 -12.40
CA ALA A 543 -15.92 1.24 -12.70
C ALA A 543 -15.41 0.56 -14.00
N GLY A 544 -16.16 -0.43 -14.52
CA GLY A 544 -15.98 -0.99 -15.87
C GLY A 544 -15.24 -2.33 -15.95
N GLY A 545 -14.52 -2.71 -14.89
CA GLY A 545 -13.86 -4.00 -14.72
C GLY A 545 -12.93 -4.36 -15.88
N THR A 546 -13.09 -5.57 -16.41
CA THR A 546 -12.30 -6.11 -17.52
C THR A 546 -12.30 -5.19 -18.75
N ASN A 547 -13.43 -4.59 -19.11
CA ASN A 547 -13.50 -3.69 -20.27
C ASN A 547 -12.62 -2.46 -20.07
N ARG A 548 -12.70 -1.83 -18.88
CA ARG A 548 -11.88 -0.67 -18.55
C ARG A 548 -10.40 -1.01 -18.51
N ALA A 549 -10.03 -2.19 -17.99
CA ALA A 549 -8.64 -2.65 -18.01
C ALA A 549 -8.12 -2.80 -19.44
N ILE A 550 -8.93 -3.36 -20.35
CA ILE A 550 -8.57 -3.48 -21.78
C ILE A 550 -8.40 -2.10 -22.41
N ASP A 551 -9.28 -1.14 -22.12
CA ASP A 551 -9.17 0.22 -22.65
C ASP A 551 -7.87 0.90 -22.19
N VAL A 552 -7.45 0.68 -20.94
CA VAL A 552 -6.18 1.20 -20.41
C VAL A 552 -4.99 0.56 -21.12
N ILE A 553 -5.02 -0.75 -21.35
CA ILE A 553 -3.95 -1.48 -22.06
C ILE A 553 -3.88 -1.05 -23.53
N ASP A 554 -5.02 -0.95 -24.21
CA ASP A 554 -5.11 -0.50 -25.61
C ASP A 554 -4.62 0.94 -25.78
N ALA A 555 -5.03 1.84 -24.87
CA ALA A 555 -4.54 3.22 -24.88
C ALA A 555 -3.03 3.29 -24.68
N ALA A 556 -2.46 2.51 -23.76
CA ALA A 556 -1.02 2.44 -23.55
C ALA A 556 -0.27 1.92 -24.79
N LEU A 557 -0.82 0.92 -25.49
CA LEU A 557 -0.25 0.42 -26.73
C LEU A 557 -0.26 1.48 -27.85
N ARG A 558 -1.39 2.17 -28.02
CA ARG A 558 -1.58 3.12 -29.12
C ARG A 558 -0.86 4.45 -28.88
N LEU A 559 -0.90 4.96 -27.65
CA LEU A 559 -0.54 6.34 -27.31
C LEU A 559 0.67 6.45 -26.36
N GLY A 560 1.11 5.34 -25.76
CA GLY A 560 2.00 5.38 -24.61
C GLY A 560 1.34 6.00 -23.38
N PHE A 561 2.10 6.25 -22.33
CA PHE A 561 1.60 6.84 -21.08
C PHE A 561 2.49 7.96 -20.51
N ASP A 562 3.42 8.50 -21.29
CA ASP A 562 4.33 9.57 -20.86
C ASP A 562 3.59 10.87 -20.51
N HIS A 563 2.46 11.14 -21.19
CA HIS A 563 1.61 12.30 -20.92
C HIS A 563 0.93 12.27 -19.53
N LEU A 564 0.98 11.12 -18.84
CA LEU A 564 0.46 10.94 -17.48
C LEU A 564 1.54 11.14 -16.41
N ALA A 565 2.80 11.35 -16.81
CA ALA A 565 3.90 11.57 -15.89
C ALA A 565 3.70 12.85 -15.09
N THR A 566 3.70 12.72 -13.76
CA THR A 566 3.51 13.81 -12.82
C THR A 566 4.81 14.58 -12.58
N LEU A 567 4.70 15.82 -12.09
CA LEU A 567 5.86 16.70 -11.83
C LEU A 567 6.89 16.08 -10.87
N ASN A 568 6.48 15.24 -9.93
CA ASN A 568 7.41 14.53 -9.04
C ASN A 568 8.27 13.46 -9.75
N LEU A 569 7.93 13.09 -10.98
CA LEU A 569 8.69 12.16 -11.81
C LEU A 569 9.60 12.91 -12.80
N THR A 570 9.16 14.05 -13.30
CA THR A 570 9.85 14.80 -14.37
C THR A 570 10.72 15.96 -13.83
N ALA A 571 10.36 16.56 -12.70
CA ALA A 571 11.11 17.68 -12.13
C ALA A 571 12.22 17.21 -11.16
N PRO A 572 13.29 18.01 -10.99
CA PRO A 572 14.32 17.75 -9.98
C PRO A 572 13.74 17.65 -8.56
N TRP A 573 14.25 16.70 -7.78
CA TRP A 573 13.72 16.39 -6.44
C TRP A 573 13.65 17.62 -5.50
N HIS A 574 14.63 18.53 -5.57
CA HIS A 574 14.67 19.72 -4.72
C HIS A 574 13.51 20.69 -5.02
N LYS A 575 13.07 20.80 -6.27
CA LYS A 575 11.88 21.59 -6.64
C LYS A 575 10.61 20.93 -6.14
N THR A 576 10.53 19.59 -6.24
CA THR A 576 9.36 18.84 -5.75
C THR A 576 9.24 18.87 -4.23
N ALA A 577 10.38 18.97 -3.52
CA ALA A 577 10.45 19.16 -2.08
C ALA A 577 10.35 20.64 -1.66
N LEU A 578 10.26 21.56 -2.63
CA LEU A 578 10.26 23.02 -2.42
C LEU A 578 11.46 23.51 -1.60
N LEU A 579 12.61 22.84 -1.70
CA LEU A 579 13.79 23.15 -0.90
C LEU A 579 14.36 24.54 -1.22
N ASP A 580 14.24 24.95 -2.49
CA ASP A 580 14.52 26.30 -2.95
C ASP A 580 13.64 27.35 -2.26
N VAL A 581 12.33 27.09 -2.15
CA VAL A 581 11.39 27.96 -1.43
C VAL A 581 11.69 28.00 0.07
N TRP A 582 11.96 26.84 0.69
CA TRP A 582 12.35 26.77 2.09
C TRP A 582 13.65 27.53 2.38
N ALA A 583 14.61 27.50 1.46
CA ALA A 583 15.84 28.28 1.56
C ALA A 583 15.54 29.80 1.53
N VAL A 584 14.61 30.26 0.69
CA VAL A 584 14.15 31.66 0.67
C VAL A 584 13.50 32.05 1.99
N TYR A 585 12.58 31.23 2.53
CA TYR A 585 11.96 31.49 3.82
C TYR A 585 12.97 31.52 4.97
N ALA A 586 13.91 30.58 4.99
CA ALA A 586 14.99 30.57 5.97
C ALA A 586 15.86 31.85 5.88
N ALA A 587 16.20 32.30 4.67
CA ALA A 587 16.96 33.53 4.46
C ALA A 587 16.20 34.76 4.99
N LEU A 588 14.90 34.89 4.72
CA LEU A 588 14.08 35.99 5.23
C LEU A 588 13.99 36.01 6.76
N ILE A 589 13.82 34.84 7.38
CA ILE A 589 13.80 34.71 8.85
C ILE A 589 15.15 35.08 9.45
N CYS A 590 16.25 34.63 8.85
CA CYS A 590 17.61 34.99 9.27
C CYS A 590 17.84 36.51 9.18
N LEU A 591 17.43 37.15 8.07
CA LEU A 591 17.54 38.60 7.90
C LEU A 591 16.71 39.36 8.95
N LEU A 592 15.50 38.90 9.25
CA LEU A 592 14.66 39.49 10.29
C LEU A 592 15.30 39.35 11.67
N ALA A 593 15.86 38.18 12.00
CA ALA A 593 16.55 37.94 13.26
C ALA A 593 17.77 38.85 13.43
N VAL A 594 18.56 39.03 12.36
CA VAL A 594 19.69 39.97 12.33
C VAL A 594 19.20 41.40 12.53
N PHE A 595 18.13 41.81 11.83
CA PHE A 595 17.55 43.15 11.98
C PHE A 595 17.09 43.41 13.42
N VAL A 596 16.32 42.50 14.02
CA VAL A 596 15.87 42.62 15.42
C VAL A 596 17.05 42.67 16.39
N ARG A 597 18.09 41.87 16.16
CA ARG A 597 19.32 41.88 16.98
C ARG A 597 20.04 43.23 16.91
N VAL A 598 20.15 43.81 15.71
CA VAL A 598 20.74 45.14 15.50
C VAL A 598 19.91 46.22 16.20
N GLN A 599 18.58 46.22 16.02
CA GLN A 599 17.70 47.17 16.69
C GLN A 599 17.77 47.06 18.22
N TRP A 600 17.83 45.84 18.76
CA TRP A 600 18.00 45.61 20.19
C TRP A 600 19.35 46.11 20.70
N LEU A 601 20.45 45.90 19.95
CA LEU A 601 21.76 46.43 20.31
C LEU A 601 21.75 47.95 20.33
N LEU A 602 21.17 48.59 19.30
CA LEU A 602 21.03 50.03 19.23
C LEU A 602 20.23 50.58 20.40
N LEU A 603 19.11 49.94 20.75
CA LEU A 603 18.31 50.31 21.92
C LEU A 603 19.08 50.12 23.23
N TYR A 604 19.78 48.99 23.38
CA TYR A 604 20.62 48.70 24.54
C TYR A 604 21.69 49.79 24.73
N PHE A 605 22.43 50.13 23.66
CA PHE A 605 23.42 51.20 23.69
C PHE A 605 22.82 52.57 24.01
N LEU A 606 21.65 52.89 23.43
CA LEU A 606 20.96 54.15 23.71
C LEU A 606 20.52 54.25 25.18
N VAL A 607 19.95 53.17 25.73
CA VAL A 607 19.52 53.09 27.12
C VAL A 607 20.73 53.11 28.07
N SER A 608 21.82 52.41 27.74
CA SER A 608 23.03 52.40 28.57
C SER A 608 23.70 53.77 28.60
N GLU A 609 23.81 54.45 27.45
CA GLU A 609 24.33 55.83 27.38
C GLU A 609 23.45 56.79 28.17
N SER A 610 22.13 56.73 27.98
CA SER A 610 21.18 57.56 28.72
C SER A 610 21.27 57.32 30.23
N PHE A 611 21.43 56.06 30.65
CA PHE A 611 21.61 55.69 32.05
C PHE A 611 22.94 56.18 32.62
N SER A 612 24.05 56.01 31.89
CA SER A 612 25.36 56.55 32.26
C SER A 612 25.34 58.07 32.42
N LEU A 613 24.66 58.77 31.50
CA LEU A 613 24.53 60.22 31.55
C LEU A 613 23.66 60.68 32.73
N LEU A 614 22.59 59.95 33.04
CA LEU A 614 21.77 60.17 34.25
C LEU A 614 22.57 59.92 35.53
N CYS A 615 23.33 58.82 35.60
CA CYS A 615 24.20 58.51 36.74
C CYS A 615 25.25 59.61 36.97
N ASN A 616 25.90 60.09 35.91
CA ASN A 616 26.84 61.21 36.00
C ASN A 616 26.17 62.51 36.49
N LEU A 617 24.91 62.75 36.11
CA LEU A 617 24.14 63.91 36.55
C LEU A 617 23.75 63.84 38.04
N ILE A 618 23.40 62.64 38.53
CA ILE A 618 22.90 62.43 39.90
C ILE A 618 24.05 62.18 40.90
N LEU A 619 25.05 61.38 40.54
CA LEU A 619 26.13 60.93 41.43
C LEU A 619 27.44 61.70 41.23
N GLY A 620 27.54 62.54 40.20
CA GLY A 620 28.77 63.23 39.79
C GLY A 620 29.69 62.32 38.94
N PRO A 621 30.65 62.90 38.19
CA PRO A 621 31.57 62.13 37.37
C PRO A 621 32.49 61.25 38.23
N PRO A 622 32.89 60.06 37.74
CA PRO A 622 33.84 59.21 38.46
C PRO A 622 35.17 59.95 38.66
N LEU A 623 35.65 60.00 39.90
CA LEU A 623 36.92 60.63 40.25
C LEU A 623 38.08 59.96 39.49
N PRO A 624 39.03 60.73 38.92
CA PRO A 624 40.18 60.16 38.23
C PRO A 624 41.08 59.39 39.21
N LEU A 625 41.56 58.22 38.77
CA LEU A 625 42.45 57.30 39.52
C LEU A 625 43.79 57.91 39.97
N THR A 626 44.09 59.16 39.58
CA THR A 626 45.31 59.89 39.95
C THR A 626 45.21 60.64 41.28
N SER A 627 44.06 60.63 41.98
CA SER A 627 43.90 61.37 43.25
C SER A 627 44.06 60.53 44.53
N MET A 628 44.63 59.31 44.44
CA MET A 628 44.80 58.41 45.59
C MET A 628 46.27 58.00 45.85
N ALA A 629 47.26 58.58 45.16
CA ALA A 629 48.66 58.15 45.24
C ALA A 629 49.68 59.23 45.62
N GLU A 630 49.24 60.44 45.99
CA GLU A 630 50.13 61.49 46.51
C GLU A 630 49.60 61.96 47.86
N GLY A 631 50.11 61.39 48.95
CA GLY A 631 49.70 61.82 50.27
C GLY A 631 50.18 60.99 51.46
N TYR A 632 51.15 60.09 51.32
CA TYR A 632 51.84 59.35 52.38
C TYR A 632 53.10 58.80 51.67
N ASP A 633 54.36 59.10 51.96
CA ASP A 633 55.03 59.35 53.23
C ASP A 633 56.36 60.11 52.97
N GLU A 634 56.67 61.10 53.81
CA GLU A 634 58.04 61.59 54.03
C GLU A 634 58.32 61.48 55.54
N GLU A 635 59.57 61.16 55.87
CA GLU A 635 60.17 60.91 57.20
C GLU A 635 60.00 59.50 57.81
N TYR A 636 61.01 58.64 57.67
CA TYR A 636 62.10 58.58 58.65
C TYR A 636 63.27 57.70 58.17
N GLU A 637 64.43 58.07 58.68
CA GLU A 637 65.80 57.67 58.37
C GLU A 637 66.18 56.20 58.60
N ASP A 638 67.36 55.90 58.04
CA ASP A 638 68.43 55.02 58.52
C ASP A 638 68.41 53.52 58.17
N ASP A 639 69.35 53.22 57.26
CA ASP A 639 70.46 52.30 57.46
C ASP A 639 70.17 50.93 58.10
N ALA A 640 70.19 49.89 57.27
CA ALA A 640 71.34 48.98 57.25
C ALA A 640 71.05 47.74 56.38
N GLU A 641 72.02 47.45 55.52
CA GLU A 641 72.50 46.14 55.07
C GLU A 641 71.59 44.90 55.17
N GLY A 642 71.47 44.20 54.04
CA GLY A 642 71.84 42.79 54.05
C GLY A 642 70.90 41.81 53.36
N ILE A 643 71.40 41.30 52.22
CA ILE A 643 71.42 39.87 51.84
C ILE A 643 70.13 39.25 51.28
N GLU A 644 70.27 38.90 49.99
CA GLU A 644 69.82 37.70 49.27
C GLU A 644 68.86 36.72 49.95
N GLY A 645 67.82 36.28 49.22
CA GLY A 645 67.00 35.17 49.69
C GLY A 645 65.86 34.73 48.78
N ASN A 646 66.24 34.06 47.70
CA ASN A 646 65.52 33.08 46.89
C ASN A 646 64.22 32.43 47.46
N SER A 647 63.35 32.05 46.50
CA SER A 647 62.48 30.86 46.46
C SER A 647 61.09 30.85 47.11
N GLY A 648 60.10 30.49 46.29
CA GLY A 648 59.33 29.26 46.51
C GLY A 648 57.86 29.39 46.91
N GLY A 649 57.00 28.70 46.17
CA GLY A 649 55.85 27.99 46.75
C GLY A 649 54.47 28.49 46.34
N SER A 650 53.76 27.64 45.59
CA SER A 650 52.41 27.10 45.90
C SER A 650 51.42 28.01 46.64
N ASP A 651 50.15 28.10 46.28
CA ASP A 651 49.26 26.96 46.12
C ASP A 651 47.86 27.40 45.66
N THR A 652 47.17 26.44 45.05
CA THR A 652 45.71 26.21 45.03
C THR A 652 44.74 27.25 45.62
N SER A 653 43.71 27.62 44.86
CA SER A 653 42.32 27.15 45.07
C SER A 653 41.27 28.03 44.37
N GLN A 654 40.45 27.37 43.56
CA GLN A 654 39.05 27.72 43.25
C GLN A 654 38.21 27.69 44.56
N PRO A 655 36.99 28.29 44.65
CA PRO A 655 35.93 28.09 43.65
C PRO A 655 34.85 29.19 43.46
N THR A 656 33.98 28.90 42.48
CA THR A 656 32.55 29.26 42.33
C THR A 656 32.15 30.73 42.16
N ASN A 657 31.67 31.07 40.95
CA ASN A 657 30.25 30.95 40.59
C ASN A 657 30.05 30.82 39.08
#